data_AF-A0A6P6PXW2-F1
#
_entry.id   AF-A0A6P6PXW2-F1
#
_cell.length_a   1.000
_cell.length_b   1.000
_cell.length_c   1.000
_cell.angle_alpha   90.00
_cell.angle_beta   90.00
_cell.angle_gamma   90.00
#
_symmetry.space_group_name_H-M   'P 1'
#
loop_
_entity.id
_entity.type
_entity.pdbx_description
1 polymer ?
#
loop_
_entity_poly.entity_id
_entity_poly.type
_entity_poly.pdbx_seq_one_letter_code
_entity_poly.pdbx_strand_id
1 'polypeptide(L)'
;MASSSMKSGACNGTAVADIPKVNVEQELYDYQMHTSMCKKIAQLTKVIYSLNTKNEEQEEADQDEEEEESASILRTRLLELQATVEEVEERGQRAEIEYVERIAVLNQETSDLRRDYQNLQTERDKQHKLLQQTLEENQRLESECQELRRARDEERKREEEEKMHRLEEERKREMEERKRLEEECEERLKTVRKELQAFREEKERAEKEWKRDVEEWKRRMKEMEEEKREEQKTAEKTLQKSLTEHINQWHLREQENRKSQNATLQQRLRKAETDLEVQEQRLNESNRRCSELQETVEELEEQLEDGRHRVAEAEDVAKKADEELAVAKERLLLQENEIQSKSEELMSQSWSQVRVSAEVEELRSQLSRLNIKNKELELQNSSRSNDHARMLKQHADALSSMRLELQRAHTEEIRRLQQEVDNERENDRQELEEEKKQVQQKMEEEKVRLKEQLGKALEEVIRKHGSELRCTQAMLDAEKKTTQQIEEQMKTTEKERKALENEREELHNQLQLSHREMSKLEEMIQTLEREREEEKERAKDREQEVKRQTTCGPECVRVREELENTRSSMQQTQEEFTAKKEVLQAEISSVQQERDLLQQCNHRIEERIRLQFEKQFSDQIVELKREREEEIRKTNQLWQHRVEELQTQLEERRALSEKMEGERERRYGDGEMERMKQEIQKTRDMNSSLRSQLHSIIQEKERLMKQQLQVVKEEDEDEEDRSVLREERLNHQRALQVLEAQAHEELQSERQRLLTQHKLQLDKQKAELTQQHTEWVRQVTQRHMQQIEDLQNEIHTHTQMMALQQDLKQQNRLQSLERQLDEKSSEVQELKRENGDLKDRMSATQREQTDEHKHKSFSEEPDECVKREHTMEIQTIISAQTRLQARIVALETELREREERGKRRVEDLHNIAKLQDKLSERDQLIRSLVEDLHQLSQHPPLCSDEILKPYDSRTQAGTLTPTMKKKRVEETSILNLCSYAGGSPETKCSAVMERGLSSLEQGGRDTTLTRTHTPTPPNAEHRASIRHKHPPSQDQINYSQHIIRTPAETGSDGQEPQKQEWFTKYFSF
;
A
#
# COMPACT_ATOMS: atom_id res chain seq x y z
N MET A 1 -40.47 94.95 5.34
CA MET A 1 -39.53 94.81 4.19
C MET A 1 -40.29 94.05 3.11
N ALA A 2 -40.92 94.63 2.09
CA ALA A 2 -40.72 95.89 1.34
C ALA A 2 -39.83 95.76 0.09
N SER A 3 -40.37 95.16 -0.97
CA SER A 3 -40.44 95.71 -2.34
C SER A 3 -41.50 94.90 -3.11
N SER A 4 -42.60 95.46 -3.63
CA SER A 4 -42.75 96.54 -4.63
C SER A 4 -42.37 96.08 -6.04
N SER A 5 -43.14 96.35 -7.10
CA SER A 5 -44.51 96.92 -7.21
C SER A 5 -44.98 96.80 -8.66
N MET A 6 -46.29 96.59 -8.92
CA MET A 6 -47.14 97.52 -9.70
C MET A 6 -48.55 96.95 -9.93
N LYS A 7 -49.49 97.82 -10.34
CA LYS A 7 -50.93 97.53 -10.51
C LYS A 7 -51.43 97.93 -11.90
N SER A 8 -52.60 97.37 -12.25
CA SER A 8 -53.70 98.05 -12.96
C SER A 8 -53.56 98.35 -14.45
N GLY A 9 -54.58 97.93 -15.22
CA GLY A 9 -55.01 98.65 -16.42
C GLY A 9 -55.73 97.82 -17.47
N ALA A 10 -57.07 97.85 -17.48
CA ALA A 10 -57.92 97.93 -18.68
C ALA A 10 -59.43 97.86 -18.33
N CYS A 11 -60.12 99.00 -18.34
CA CYS A 11 -61.56 99.02 -18.59
C CYS A 11 -61.75 99.49 -20.03
N ASN A 12 -62.40 98.70 -20.88
CA ASN A 12 -62.68 99.09 -22.27
C ASN A 12 -64.12 99.61 -22.39
N GLY A 13 -64.25 100.90 -22.69
CA GLY A 13 -65.44 101.50 -23.31
C GLY A 13 -65.04 102.06 -24.68
N THR A 14 -65.97 102.15 -25.63
CA THR A 14 -65.65 102.42 -27.05
C THR A 14 -66.62 103.40 -27.69
N ALA A 15 -66.07 104.41 -28.38
CA ALA A 15 -66.68 105.40 -29.29
C ALA A 15 -67.95 106.15 -28.81
N VAL A 16 -67.98 107.48 -28.66
CA VAL A 16 -67.58 108.59 -29.58
C VAL A 16 -68.56 108.75 -30.75
N ALA A 17 -68.93 110.01 -31.00
CA ALA A 17 -70.10 110.42 -31.80
C ALA A 17 -69.78 110.73 -33.26
N ASP A 18 -70.85 110.95 -34.03
CA ASP A 18 -70.83 111.75 -35.26
C ASP A 18 -72.01 112.75 -35.27
N ILE A 19 -71.86 113.86 -36.00
CA ILE A 19 -72.66 115.10 -35.94
C ILE A 19 -72.83 115.60 -37.39
N PRO A 20 -74.00 116.12 -37.89
CA PRO A 20 -74.14 117.59 -38.02
C PRO A 20 -75.54 118.26 -38.26
N LYS A 21 -75.52 119.61 -38.20
CA LYS A 21 -76.39 120.65 -38.84
C LYS A 21 -77.58 121.27 -38.10
N VAL A 22 -77.23 122.21 -37.20
CA VAL A 22 -77.48 123.67 -37.28
C VAL A 22 -78.44 124.20 -38.38
N ASN A 23 -79.49 124.92 -37.95
CA ASN A 23 -79.82 126.34 -38.27
C ASN A 23 -80.91 126.78 -37.25
N VAL A 24 -80.90 127.93 -36.56
CA VAL A 24 -80.81 129.34 -37.01
C VAL A 24 -82.05 129.70 -37.85
N GLU A 25 -82.94 130.63 -37.49
CA GLU A 25 -82.78 131.86 -36.68
C GLU A 25 -84.10 132.25 -35.96
N GLN A 26 -84.04 133.15 -34.97
CA GLN A 26 -84.79 134.43 -34.89
C GLN A 26 -84.76 134.97 -33.45
N GLU A 27 -84.15 136.14 -33.24
CA GLU A 27 -84.20 136.88 -31.97
C GLU A 27 -85.00 138.18 -32.12
N LEU A 28 -85.39 138.76 -30.97
CA LEU A 28 -86.05 140.06 -30.77
C LEU A 28 -87.53 140.25 -31.20
N TYR A 29 -88.24 140.87 -30.25
CA TYR A 29 -89.32 141.87 -30.42
C TYR A 29 -90.79 141.39 -30.53
N ASP A 30 -91.52 141.51 -29.41
CA ASP A 30 -92.98 141.79 -29.44
C ASP A 30 -93.37 143.08 -28.68
N TYR A 31 -92.61 144.14 -28.93
CA TYR A 31 -93.08 145.53 -28.76
C TYR A 31 -94.16 145.89 -29.83
N GLN A 32 -94.47 144.96 -30.74
CA GLN A 32 -95.33 145.17 -31.89
C GLN A 32 -96.81 144.91 -31.56
N MET A 33 -97.11 143.97 -30.67
CA MET A 33 -98.45 143.80 -30.07
C MET A 33 -98.87 145.00 -29.23
N HIS A 34 -97.94 145.64 -28.51
CA HIS A 34 -98.20 146.93 -27.85
C HIS A 34 -98.63 148.00 -28.86
N THR A 35 -98.03 147.99 -30.06
CA THR A 35 -98.41 148.89 -31.16
C THR A 35 -99.73 148.50 -31.85
N SER A 36 -100.03 147.20 -31.93
CA SER A 36 -101.28 146.62 -32.48
C SER A 36 -102.49 146.97 -31.60
N MET A 37 -102.39 146.73 -30.30
CA MET A 37 -103.51 146.92 -29.37
C MET A 37 -103.79 148.41 -29.12
N CYS A 38 -102.76 149.27 -29.04
CA CYS A 38 -102.95 150.72 -29.04
C CYS A 38 -103.69 151.23 -30.29
N LYS A 39 -103.55 150.57 -31.46
CA LYS A 39 -104.31 150.91 -32.67
C LYS A 39 -105.78 150.45 -32.62
N LYS A 40 -106.10 149.33 -31.95
CA LYS A 40 -107.50 148.95 -31.65
C LYS A 40 -108.16 149.90 -30.66
N ILE A 41 -107.43 150.32 -29.61
CA ILE A 41 -107.90 151.32 -28.65
C ILE A 41 -108.15 152.67 -29.35
N ALA A 42 -107.21 153.12 -30.19
CA ALA A 42 -107.37 154.33 -31.00
C ALA A 42 -108.46 154.23 -32.09
N GLN A 43 -108.82 153.03 -32.56
CA GLN A 43 -109.96 152.85 -33.46
C GLN A 43 -111.30 153.11 -32.77
N LEU A 44 -111.47 152.76 -31.49
CA LEU A 44 -112.64 153.19 -30.72
C LEU A 44 -112.68 154.71 -30.55
N THR A 45 -111.54 155.36 -30.25
CA THR A 45 -111.44 156.83 -30.24
C THR A 45 -111.85 157.45 -31.59
N LYS A 46 -111.47 156.82 -32.71
CA LYS A 46 -111.78 157.31 -34.05
C LYS A 46 -113.23 157.08 -34.48
N VAL A 47 -113.94 156.09 -33.93
CA VAL A 47 -115.40 155.97 -34.11
C VAL A 47 -116.12 157.07 -33.33
N ILE A 48 -115.76 157.29 -32.06
CA ILE A 48 -116.38 158.31 -31.19
C ILE A 48 -116.22 159.73 -31.78
N TYR A 49 -115.06 160.06 -32.36
CA TYR A 49 -114.80 161.38 -32.97
C TYR A 49 -115.18 161.50 -34.46
N SER A 50 -115.86 160.52 -35.06
CA SER A 50 -116.24 160.58 -36.49
C SER A 50 -117.62 160.00 -36.83
N LEU A 51 -118.32 159.39 -35.87
CA LEU A 51 -119.79 159.39 -35.86
C LEU A 51 -120.27 160.69 -35.21
N ASN A 52 -119.87 161.81 -35.82
CA ASN A 52 -119.95 163.15 -35.28
C ASN A 52 -120.99 163.98 -36.06
N THR A 53 -121.58 165.00 -35.42
CA THR A 53 -122.28 166.12 -36.09
C THR A 53 -123.39 165.75 -37.10
N LYS A 54 -124.33 164.89 -36.71
CA LYS A 54 -125.71 164.83 -37.27
C LYS A 54 -126.69 164.44 -36.16
N ASN A 55 -127.87 165.07 -36.13
CA ASN A 55 -128.89 164.98 -35.07
C ASN A 55 -128.43 165.61 -33.72
N GLU A 56 -128.58 166.89 -33.38
CA GLU A 56 -129.16 168.13 -33.99
C GLU A 56 -130.39 168.02 -34.91
N GLU A 57 -131.51 168.59 -34.43
CA GLU A 57 -132.89 168.45 -34.95
C GLU A 57 -133.45 167.03 -34.68
N GLN A 58 -134.58 166.86 -33.99
CA GLN A 58 -135.76 167.74 -33.86
C GLN A 58 -135.93 168.42 -32.47
N GLU A 59 -136.39 169.68 -32.46
CA GLU A 59 -137.20 170.25 -31.37
C GLU A 59 -138.70 169.95 -31.62
N GLU A 60 -139.59 170.71 -30.96
CA GLU A 60 -141.05 170.78 -31.18
C GLU A 60 -141.90 169.56 -30.71
N ALA A 61 -143.02 169.76 -30.01
CA ALA A 61 -143.55 171.00 -29.40
C ALA A 61 -144.59 170.67 -28.30
N ASP A 62 -145.24 171.74 -27.83
CA ASP A 62 -146.58 171.78 -27.21
C ASP A 62 -146.67 171.32 -25.74
N GLN A 63 -146.90 172.28 -24.82
CA GLN A 63 -148.18 172.86 -24.34
C GLN A 63 -148.74 172.01 -23.18
N ASP A 64 -149.00 172.56 -21.99
CA ASP A 64 -150.00 173.57 -21.60
C ASP A 64 -151.45 173.04 -21.59
N GLU A 65 -152.33 173.80 -20.92
CA GLU A 65 -153.78 173.58 -20.74
C GLU A 65 -154.21 172.42 -19.82
N GLU A 66 -154.32 172.79 -18.53
CA GLU A 66 -155.36 172.41 -17.56
C GLU A 66 -155.59 170.91 -17.18
N GLU A 67 -155.31 170.63 -15.90
CA GLU A 67 -156.03 169.74 -14.97
C GLU A 67 -157.06 168.71 -15.54
N GLU A 68 -156.61 167.50 -15.96
CA GLU A 68 -157.18 166.21 -15.45
C GLU A 68 -156.45 164.90 -15.88
N GLU A 69 -155.83 164.81 -17.07
CA GLU A 69 -155.51 163.49 -17.67
C GLU A 69 -154.29 162.73 -17.09
N SER A 70 -153.39 163.40 -16.36
CA SER A 70 -152.05 162.90 -15.97
C SER A 70 -151.97 161.61 -15.13
N ALA A 71 -153.11 161.08 -14.63
CA ALA A 71 -153.14 159.93 -13.73
C ALA A 71 -152.95 158.55 -14.40
N SER A 72 -153.16 158.44 -15.73
CA SER A 72 -153.18 157.14 -16.42
C SER A 72 -151.78 156.68 -16.89
N ILE A 73 -151.05 157.56 -17.57
CA ILE A 73 -149.75 157.27 -18.22
C ILE A 73 -148.69 156.75 -17.22
N LEU A 74 -148.73 157.27 -15.98
CA LEU A 74 -147.83 156.89 -14.89
C LEU A 74 -147.93 155.41 -14.48
N ARG A 75 -149.06 154.72 -14.70
CA ARG A 75 -149.20 153.30 -14.35
C ARG A 75 -148.51 152.37 -15.33
N THR A 76 -148.67 152.60 -16.62
CA THR A 76 -148.12 151.73 -17.68
C THR A 76 -146.59 151.70 -17.63
N ARG A 77 -145.97 152.87 -17.42
CA ARG A 77 -144.50 153.01 -17.40
C ARG A 77 -143.84 152.36 -16.17
N LEU A 78 -144.60 152.19 -15.08
CA LEU A 78 -144.13 151.52 -13.85
C LEU A 78 -144.00 149.99 -14.05
N LEU A 79 -144.94 149.37 -14.77
CA LEU A 79 -144.94 147.93 -15.04
C LEU A 79 -143.78 147.50 -15.95
N GLU A 80 -143.45 148.30 -16.97
CA GLU A 80 -142.32 148.02 -17.88
C GLU A 80 -140.98 147.96 -17.14
N LEU A 81 -140.73 148.92 -16.25
CA LEU A 81 -139.50 148.97 -15.47
C LEU A 81 -139.38 147.79 -14.50
N GLN A 82 -140.48 147.40 -13.85
CA GLN A 82 -140.47 146.27 -12.90
C GLN A 82 -140.03 144.96 -13.57
N ALA A 83 -140.57 144.65 -14.76
CA ALA A 83 -140.18 143.44 -15.51
C ALA A 83 -138.68 143.42 -15.89
N THR A 84 -138.07 144.57 -16.17
CA THR A 84 -136.63 144.62 -16.50
C THR A 84 -135.71 144.40 -15.30
N VAL A 85 -136.18 144.64 -14.07
CA VAL A 85 -135.42 144.33 -12.84
C VAL A 85 -135.42 142.82 -12.59
N GLU A 86 -136.59 142.17 -12.72
CA GLU A 86 -136.76 140.72 -12.52
C GLU A 86 -135.84 139.90 -13.46
N GLU A 87 -135.68 140.30 -14.75
CA GLU A 87 -134.77 139.62 -15.69
C GLU A 87 -133.27 139.76 -15.29
N VAL A 88 -132.89 140.89 -14.67
CA VAL A 88 -131.51 141.12 -14.21
C VAL A 88 -131.21 140.34 -12.93
N GLU A 89 -132.16 140.28 -12.00
CA GLU A 89 -132.05 139.47 -10.78
C GLU A 89 -131.96 137.97 -11.10
N GLU A 90 -132.77 137.46 -12.05
CA GLU A 90 -132.65 136.07 -12.52
C GLU A 90 -131.27 135.77 -13.13
N ARG A 91 -130.68 136.70 -13.91
CA ARG A 91 -129.32 136.50 -14.43
C ARG A 91 -128.27 136.48 -13.33
N GLY A 92 -128.43 137.31 -12.30
CA GLY A 92 -127.56 137.31 -11.11
C GLY A 92 -127.58 135.97 -10.39
N GLN A 93 -128.77 135.46 -10.07
CA GLN A 93 -128.95 134.19 -9.35
C GLN A 93 -128.36 132.99 -10.13
N ARG A 94 -128.55 132.93 -11.45
CA ARG A 94 -127.98 131.87 -12.30
C ARG A 94 -126.44 131.85 -12.26
N ALA A 95 -125.81 133.03 -12.32
CA ALA A 95 -124.36 133.15 -12.29
C ALA A 95 -123.76 132.74 -10.93
N GLU A 96 -124.46 133.00 -9.83
CA GLU A 96 -124.03 132.59 -8.49
C GLU A 96 -124.14 131.07 -8.27
N ILE A 97 -125.20 130.43 -8.79
CA ILE A 97 -125.35 128.96 -8.77
C ILE A 97 -124.19 128.29 -9.53
N GLU A 98 -123.88 128.72 -10.75
CA GLU A 98 -122.75 128.18 -11.52
C GLU A 98 -121.39 128.35 -10.80
N TYR A 99 -121.24 129.39 -9.97
CA TYR A 99 -120.02 129.63 -9.21
C TYR A 99 -119.89 128.66 -8.02
N VAL A 100 -121.00 128.41 -7.31
CA VAL A 100 -121.08 127.43 -6.21
C VAL A 100 -120.84 126.00 -6.72
N GLU A 101 -121.40 125.62 -7.88
CA GLU A 101 -121.19 124.29 -8.46
C GLU A 101 -119.71 124.03 -8.81
N ARG A 102 -119.01 125.00 -9.40
CA ARG A 102 -117.57 124.89 -9.70
C ARG A 102 -116.73 124.71 -8.43
N ILE A 103 -117.09 125.42 -7.35
CA ILE A 103 -116.45 125.26 -6.03
C ILE A 103 -116.73 123.86 -5.45
N ALA A 104 -117.93 123.32 -5.61
CA ALA A 104 -118.26 121.97 -5.17
C ALA A 104 -117.42 120.90 -5.89
N VAL A 105 -117.28 121.00 -7.22
CA VAL A 105 -116.44 120.07 -8.02
C VAL A 105 -114.97 120.12 -7.58
N LEU A 106 -114.37 121.30 -7.44
CA LEU A 106 -112.97 121.44 -7.00
C LEU A 106 -112.75 120.92 -5.56
N ASN A 107 -113.73 121.06 -4.68
CA ASN A 107 -113.68 120.49 -3.33
C ASN A 107 -113.77 118.96 -3.33
N GLN A 108 -114.50 118.36 -4.29
CA GLN A 108 -114.55 116.91 -4.49
C GLN A 108 -113.22 116.40 -5.06
N GLU A 109 -112.73 116.97 -6.17
CA GLU A 109 -111.47 116.59 -6.83
C GLU A 109 -110.27 116.66 -5.88
N THR A 110 -110.14 117.75 -5.10
CA THR A 110 -109.07 117.86 -4.11
C THR A 110 -109.20 116.86 -2.96
N SER A 111 -110.41 116.36 -2.67
CA SER A 111 -110.64 115.33 -1.65
C SER A 111 -110.34 113.92 -2.14
N ASP A 112 -110.59 113.66 -3.43
CA ASP A 112 -110.21 112.40 -4.07
C ASP A 112 -108.68 112.30 -4.24
N LEU A 113 -108.02 113.37 -4.70
CA LEU A 113 -106.56 113.48 -4.75
C LEU A 113 -105.89 113.23 -3.39
N ARG A 114 -106.48 113.73 -2.29
CA ARG A 114 -106.00 113.45 -0.92
C ARG A 114 -106.07 111.96 -0.57
N ARG A 115 -107.16 111.28 -0.96
CA ARG A 115 -107.36 109.84 -0.72
C ARG A 115 -106.35 109.00 -1.50
N ASP A 116 -106.14 109.33 -2.78
CA ASP A 116 -105.24 108.56 -3.64
C ASP A 116 -103.78 108.71 -3.24
N TYR A 117 -103.33 109.91 -2.85
CA TYR A 117 -102.02 110.11 -2.24
C TYR A 117 -101.81 109.23 -0.99
N GLN A 118 -102.82 109.20 -0.12
CA GLN A 118 -102.76 108.43 1.13
C GLN A 118 -102.76 106.92 0.88
N ASN A 119 -103.54 106.44 -0.10
CA ASN A 119 -103.50 105.05 -0.58
C ASN A 119 -102.10 104.68 -1.07
N LEU A 120 -101.50 105.49 -1.96
CA LEU A 120 -100.17 105.28 -2.54
C LEU A 120 -99.08 105.18 -1.45
N GLN A 121 -99.19 106.00 -0.40
CA GLN A 121 -98.27 105.96 0.73
C GLN A 121 -98.39 104.65 1.53
N THR A 122 -99.62 104.18 1.83
CA THR A 122 -99.78 102.88 2.50
C THR A 122 -99.26 101.70 1.67
N GLU A 123 -99.30 101.78 0.34
CA GLU A 123 -98.80 100.69 -0.52
C GLU A 123 -97.27 100.64 -0.55
N ARG A 124 -96.58 101.80 -0.56
CA ARG A 124 -95.11 101.82 -0.34
C ARG A 124 -94.73 101.23 1.01
N ASP A 125 -95.48 101.56 2.07
CA ASP A 125 -95.20 101.07 3.43
C ASP A 125 -95.42 99.55 3.56
N LYS A 126 -96.34 98.95 2.77
CA LYS A 126 -96.47 97.49 2.63
C LYS A 126 -95.28 96.89 1.86
N GLN A 127 -94.93 97.44 0.71
CA GLN A 127 -93.82 96.95 -0.11
C GLN A 127 -92.48 96.99 0.65
N HIS A 128 -92.22 98.05 1.42
CA HIS A 128 -91.01 98.15 2.24
C HIS A 128 -90.96 97.09 3.35
N LYS A 129 -92.10 96.73 3.96
CA LYS A 129 -92.18 95.66 4.95
C LYS A 129 -91.94 94.29 4.33
N LEU A 130 -92.51 94.02 3.16
CA LEU A 130 -92.31 92.75 2.44
C LEU A 130 -90.83 92.57 2.04
N LEU A 131 -90.19 93.62 1.50
CA LEU A 131 -88.77 93.60 1.18
C LEU A 131 -87.89 93.34 2.43
N GLN A 132 -88.21 93.97 3.56
CA GLN A 132 -87.51 93.72 4.82
C GLN A 132 -87.66 92.26 5.28
N GLN A 133 -88.87 91.69 5.23
CA GLN A 133 -89.10 90.29 5.60
C GLN A 133 -88.28 89.33 4.72
N THR A 134 -88.27 89.53 3.40
CA THR A 134 -87.45 88.69 2.51
C THR A 134 -85.94 88.84 2.74
N LEU A 135 -85.45 90.00 3.20
CA LEU A 135 -84.04 90.16 3.59
C LEU A 135 -83.71 89.40 4.88
N GLU A 136 -84.60 89.46 5.88
CA GLU A 136 -84.46 88.73 7.14
C GLU A 136 -84.54 87.19 6.95
N GLU A 137 -85.35 86.71 6.00
CA GLU A 137 -85.43 85.30 5.62
C GLU A 137 -84.15 84.82 4.91
N ASN A 138 -83.63 85.59 3.94
CA ASN A 138 -82.38 85.24 3.27
C ASN A 138 -81.19 85.16 4.26
N GLN A 139 -81.10 86.09 5.21
CA GLN A 139 -80.04 86.06 6.25
C GLN A 139 -80.12 84.82 7.16
N ARG A 140 -81.33 84.31 7.43
CA ARG A 140 -81.51 83.05 8.17
C ARG A 140 -81.02 81.85 7.36
N LEU A 141 -81.43 81.75 6.10
CA LEU A 141 -81.05 80.65 5.21
C LEU A 141 -79.54 80.64 4.92
N GLU A 142 -78.90 81.80 4.76
CA GLU A 142 -77.43 81.89 4.65
C GLU A 142 -76.73 81.38 5.92
N SER A 143 -77.27 81.66 7.10
CA SER A 143 -76.70 81.22 8.39
C SER A 143 -76.81 79.70 8.55
N GLU A 144 -77.99 79.13 8.30
CA GLU A 144 -78.23 77.67 8.30
C GLU A 144 -77.33 76.95 7.29
N CYS A 145 -77.19 77.51 6.08
CA CYS A 145 -76.29 76.99 5.06
C CYS A 145 -74.80 77.13 5.42
N GLN A 146 -74.41 77.95 6.41
CA GLN A 146 -73.04 77.93 6.95
C GLN A 146 -72.88 76.85 8.02
N GLU A 147 -73.87 76.62 8.87
CA GLU A 147 -73.83 75.63 9.94
C GLU A 147 -73.78 74.20 9.39
N LEU A 148 -74.59 73.88 8.38
CA LEU A 148 -74.54 72.58 7.68
C LEU A 148 -73.16 72.29 7.04
N ARG A 149 -72.46 73.33 6.57
CA ARG A 149 -71.09 73.19 6.06
C ARG A 149 -70.08 72.92 7.17
N ARG A 150 -70.17 73.61 8.31
CA ARG A 150 -69.33 73.35 9.50
C ARG A 150 -69.52 71.93 10.01
N ALA A 151 -70.76 71.45 10.15
CA ALA A 151 -71.06 70.10 10.62
C ALA A 151 -70.39 69.01 9.74
N ARG A 152 -70.48 69.16 8.41
CA ARG A 152 -69.86 68.23 7.45
C ARG A 152 -68.32 68.31 7.42
N ASP A 153 -67.74 69.45 7.77
CA ASP A 153 -66.30 69.61 7.91
C ASP A 153 -65.77 68.99 9.21
N GLU A 154 -66.57 68.93 10.27
CA GLU A 154 -66.25 68.19 11.50
C GLU A 154 -66.44 66.68 11.35
N GLU A 155 -67.49 66.24 10.65
CA GLU A 155 -67.75 64.82 10.35
C GLU A 155 -66.56 64.18 9.62
N ARG A 156 -66.04 64.84 8.57
CA ARG A 156 -64.85 64.37 7.83
C ARG A 156 -63.60 64.29 8.70
N LYS A 157 -63.40 65.22 9.64
CA LYS A 157 -62.26 65.16 10.58
C LYS A 157 -62.36 63.96 11.52
N ARG A 158 -63.55 63.67 12.05
CA ARG A 158 -63.77 62.49 12.90
C ARG A 158 -63.46 61.20 12.14
N GLU A 159 -63.90 61.07 10.89
CA GLU A 159 -63.53 59.94 10.04
C GLU A 159 -62.01 59.81 9.83
N GLU A 160 -61.31 60.92 9.58
CA GLU A 160 -59.86 60.95 9.37
C GLU A 160 -59.09 60.58 10.66
N GLU A 161 -59.52 61.09 11.81
CA GLU A 161 -59.00 60.76 13.13
C GLU A 161 -59.18 59.27 13.47
N GLU A 162 -60.37 58.69 13.22
CA GLU A 162 -60.57 57.25 13.40
C GLU A 162 -59.75 56.38 12.43
N LYS A 163 -59.52 56.84 11.19
CA LYS A 163 -58.68 56.13 10.22
C LYS A 163 -57.22 56.12 10.69
N MET A 164 -56.72 57.25 11.20
CA MET A 164 -55.39 57.33 11.80
C MET A 164 -55.25 56.48 13.08
N HIS A 165 -56.27 56.43 13.93
CA HIS A 165 -56.26 55.59 15.13
C HIS A 165 -56.17 54.10 14.77
N ARG A 166 -56.96 53.63 13.80
CA ARG A 166 -56.95 52.24 13.31
C ARG A 166 -55.56 51.84 12.79
N LEU A 167 -54.95 52.66 11.93
CA LEU A 167 -53.61 52.43 11.40
C LEU A 167 -52.53 52.41 12.50
N GLU A 168 -52.66 53.24 13.55
CA GLU A 168 -51.70 53.20 14.64
C GLU A 168 -51.87 51.98 15.55
N GLU A 169 -53.09 51.49 15.77
CA GLU A 169 -53.31 50.21 16.46
C GLU A 169 -52.75 49.03 15.67
N GLU A 170 -52.94 48.98 14.36
CA GLU A 170 -52.38 47.95 13.49
C GLU A 170 -50.85 47.95 13.57
N ARG A 171 -50.21 49.11 13.45
CA ARG A 171 -48.76 49.26 13.65
C ARG A 171 -48.27 48.83 15.05
N LYS A 172 -49.09 48.99 16.09
CA LYS A 172 -48.79 48.49 17.45
C LYS A 172 -48.85 46.96 17.50
N ARG A 173 -49.88 46.35 16.90
CA ARG A 173 -50.04 44.89 16.79
C ARG A 173 -48.86 44.25 16.04
N GLU A 174 -48.48 44.80 14.89
CA GLU A 174 -47.30 44.34 14.12
C GLU A 174 -46.00 44.41 14.94
N MET A 175 -45.81 45.47 15.72
CA MET A 175 -44.62 45.65 16.57
C MET A 175 -44.59 44.68 17.76
N GLU A 176 -45.74 44.32 18.33
CA GLU A 176 -45.84 43.31 19.38
C GLU A 176 -45.64 41.89 18.82
N GLU A 177 -46.19 41.59 17.64
CA GLU A 177 -45.99 40.30 16.97
C GLU A 177 -44.53 40.09 16.56
N ARG A 178 -43.88 41.11 15.98
CA ARG A 178 -42.44 41.08 15.67
C ARG A 178 -41.59 40.78 16.91
N LYS A 179 -41.90 41.39 18.06
CA LYS A 179 -41.19 41.12 19.32
C LYS A 179 -41.36 39.69 19.80
N ARG A 180 -42.57 39.13 19.75
CA ARG A 180 -42.81 37.72 20.13
C ARG A 180 -42.03 36.76 19.25
N LEU A 181 -41.99 37.02 17.93
CA LEU A 181 -41.20 36.24 16.98
C LEU A 181 -39.69 36.39 17.22
N GLU A 182 -39.21 37.58 17.61
CA GLU A 182 -37.81 37.85 17.94
C GLU A 182 -37.40 37.13 19.25
N GLU A 183 -38.23 37.19 20.29
CA GLU A 183 -38.06 36.46 21.56
C GLU A 183 -38.08 34.93 21.35
N GLU A 184 -39.01 34.41 20.54
CA GLU A 184 -39.07 32.98 20.21
C GLU A 184 -37.84 32.54 19.39
N CYS A 185 -37.40 33.35 18.43
CA CYS A 185 -36.14 33.12 17.72
C CYS A 185 -34.94 33.12 18.67
N GLU A 186 -34.91 33.98 19.69
CA GLU A 186 -33.82 34.01 20.66
C GLU A 186 -33.80 32.76 21.56
N GLU A 187 -34.96 32.25 22.01
CA GLU A 187 -35.03 30.99 22.76
C GLU A 187 -34.69 29.77 21.89
N ARG A 188 -35.16 29.72 20.64
CA ARG A 188 -34.73 28.71 19.64
C ARG A 188 -33.21 28.76 19.40
N LEU A 189 -32.60 29.94 19.40
CA LEU A 189 -31.14 30.10 19.32
C LEU A 189 -30.43 29.69 20.63
N LYS A 190 -31.03 29.88 21.81
CA LYS A 190 -30.49 29.45 23.11
C LYS A 190 -30.55 27.93 23.28
N THR A 191 -31.57 27.24 22.79
CA THR A 191 -31.64 25.76 22.81
C THR A 191 -30.61 25.15 21.86
N VAL A 192 -30.58 25.56 20.59
CA VAL A 192 -29.57 25.10 19.61
C VAL A 192 -28.14 25.38 20.10
N ARG A 193 -27.89 26.49 20.80
CA ARG A 193 -26.57 26.80 21.38
C ARG A 193 -26.17 25.83 22.51
N LYS A 194 -27.12 25.32 23.30
CA LYS A 194 -26.90 24.30 24.34
C LYS A 194 -26.66 22.92 23.72
N GLU A 195 -27.45 22.54 22.71
CA GLU A 195 -27.27 21.28 21.96
C GLU A 195 -25.89 21.24 21.28
N LEU A 196 -25.50 22.31 20.59
CA LEU A 196 -24.16 22.47 20.03
C LEU A 196 -23.05 22.43 21.10
N GLN A 197 -23.34 22.74 22.37
CA GLN A 197 -22.38 22.55 23.46
C GLN A 197 -22.31 21.09 23.90
N ALA A 198 -23.45 20.41 24.10
CA ALA A 198 -23.48 18.98 24.42
C ALA A 198 -22.75 18.15 23.35
N PHE A 199 -22.97 18.42 22.06
CA PHE A 199 -22.25 17.77 20.96
C PHE A 199 -20.73 18.06 20.95
N ARG A 200 -20.28 19.23 21.42
CA ARG A 200 -18.84 19.52 21.60
C ARG A 200 -18.25 18.71 22.74
N GLU A 201 -18.95 18.61 23.87
CA GLU A 201 -18.52 17.83 25.04
C GLU A 201 -18.54 16.32 24.74
N GLU A 202 -19.48 15.84 23.90
CA GLU A 202 -19.51 14.47 23.40
C GLU A 202 -18.39 14.16 22.43
N LYS A 203 -18.13 15.05 21.48
CA LYS A 203 -16.95 14.94 20.61
C LYS A 203 -15.66 14.90 21.43
N GLU A 204 -15.53 15.73 22.47
CA GLU A 204 -14.34 15.72 23.33
C GLU A 204 -14.22 14.44 24.16
N ARG A 205 -15.35 13.86 24.64
CA ARG A 205 -15.38 12.53 25.29
C ARG A 205 -14.93 11.43 24.32
N ALA A 206 -15.52 11.36 23.14
CA ALA A 206 -15.18 10.38 22.10
C ALA A 206 -13.71 10.52 21.64
N GLU A 207 -13.19 11.75 21.50
CA GLU A 207 -11.78 11.97 21.21
C GLU A 207 -10.85 11.51 22.35
N LYS A 208 -11.26 11.63 23.62
CA LYS A 208 -10.49 11.12 24.78
C LYS A 208 -10.56 9.60 24.89
N GLU A 209 -11.63 8.97 24.44
CA GLU A 209 -11.76 7.52 24.35
C GLU A 209 -10.89 6.97 23.21
N TRP A 210 -11.04 7.50 22.00
CA TRP A 210 -10.19 7.14 20.86
C TRP A 210 -8.68 7.35 21.14
N LYS A 211 -8.29 8.41 21.88
CA LYS A 211 -6.89 8.61 22.31
C LYS A 211 -6.43 7.51 23.27
N ARG A 212 -7.23 7.14 24.28
CA ARG A 212 -6.93 6.03 25.21
C ARG A 212 -6.82 4.69 24.48
N ASP A 213 -7.75 4.39 23.59
CA ASP A 213 -7.75 3.15 22.81
C ASP A 213 -6.52 3.07 21.90
N VAL A 214 -6.17 4.16 21.21
CA VAL A 214 -4.95 4.24 20.38
C VAL A 214 -3.67 4.10 21.22
N GLU A 215 -3.64 4.61 22.45
CA GLU A 215 -2.51 4.42 23.37
C GLU A 215 -2.43 2.99 23.91
N GLU A 216 -3.56 2.35 24.20
CA GLU A 216 -3.60 0.94 24.61
C GLU A 216 -3.23 0.00 23.47
N TRP A 217 -3.73 0.22 22.24
CA TRP A 217 -3.29 -0.53 21.07
C TRP A 217 -1.80 -0.35 20.79
N LYS A 218 -1.25 0.87 20.95
CA LYS A 218 0.21 1.09 20.89
C LYS A 218 0.97 0.35 21.99
N ARG A 219 0.39 0.21 23.19
CA ARG A 219 0.99 -0.54 24.31
C ARG A 219 1.02 -2.04 24.00
N ARG A 220 -0.12 -2.62 23.62
CA ARG A 220 -0.25 -4.03 23.20
C ARG A 220 0.68 -4.36 22.04
N MET A 221 0.80 -3.48 21.03
CA MET A 221 1.75 -3.67 19.93
C MET A 221 3.22 -3.70 20.41
N LYS A 222 3.60 -2.86 21.37
CA LYS A 222 4.94 -2.92 21.98
C LYS A 222 5.14 -4.19 22.80
N GLU A 223 4.15 -4.58 23.60
CA GLU A 223 4.19 -5.81 24.40
C GLU A 223 4.40 -7.04 23.50
N MET A 224 3.68 -7.14 22.37
CA MET A 224 3.89 -8.18 21.35
C MET A 224 5.26 -8.07 20.64
N GLU A 225 5.76 -6.86 20.37
CA GLU A 225 7.09 -6.64 19.78
C GLU A 225 8.26 -6.91 20.73
N GLU A 226 8.03 -6.82 22.04
CA GLU A 226 8.98 -7.15 23.10
C GLU A 226 8.96 -8.66 23.40
N GLU A 227 7.76 -9.27 23.48
CA GLU A 227 7.58 -10.73 23.59
C GLU A 227 8.27 -11.44 22.41
N LYS A 228 7.97 -11.05 21.16
CA LYS A 228 8.64 -11.62 19.97
C LYS A 228 10.16 -11.42 19.98
N ARG A 229 10.67 -10.34 20.57
CA ARG A 229 12.12 -10.12 20.73
C ARG A 229 12.72 -11.03 21.80
N GLU A 230 12.02 -11.33 22.89
CA GLU A 230 12.49 -12.32 23.87
C GLU A 230 12.32 -13.76 23.39
N GLU A 231 11.29 -14.09 22.61
CA GLU A 231 11.20 -15.35 21.86
C GLU A 231 12.41 -15.51 20.92
N GLN A 232 12.72 -14.50 20.11
CA GLN A 232 13.89 -14.54 19.24
C GLN A 232 15.19 -14.70 20.04
N LYS A 233 15.40 -13.91 21.11
CA LYS A 233 16.59 -14.04 21.98
C LYS A 233 16.67 -15.39 22.68
N THR A 234 15.55 -16.03 23.01
CA THR A 234 15.55 -17.36 23.63
C THR A 234 15.84 -18.45 22.61
N ALA A 235 15.32 -18.35 21.38
CA ALA A 235 15.69 -19.20 20.25
C ALA A 235 17.18 -19.06 19.87
N GLU A 236 17.71 -17.85 19.80
CA GLU A 236 19.15 -17.59 19.61
C GLU A 236 19.99 -18.23 20.73
N LYS A 237 19.56 -18.11 22.00
CA LYS A 237 20.23 -18.74 23.14
C LYS A 237 20.13 -20.28 23.14
N THR A 238 19.06 -20.89 22.61
CA THR A 238 18.98 -22.36 22.49
C THR A 238 19.85 -22.86 21.34
N LEU A 239 19.85 -22.18 20.19
CA LEU A 239 20.73 -22.47 19.05
C LEU A 239 22.21 -22.30 19.42
N GLN A 240 22.56 -21.24 20.15
CA GLN A 240 23.93 -21.04 20.65
C GLN A 240 24.35 -22.16 21.61
N LYS A 241 23.44 -22.63 22.48
CA LYS A 241 23.70 -23.78 23.36
C LYS A 241 23.90 -25.08 22.57
N SER A 242 23.04 -25.40 21.61
CA SER A 242 23.19 -26.62 20.81
C SER A 242 24.47 -26.58 19.98
N LEU A 243 24.82 -25.45 19.36
CA LEU A 243 26.10 -25.29 18.65
C LEU A 243 27.30 -25.48 19.59
N THR A 244 27.25 -24.89 20.80
CA THR A 244 28.30 -25.08 21.83
C THR A 244 28.41 -26.55 22.24
N GLU A 245 27.28 -27.26 22.36
CA GLU A 245 27.25 -28.69 22.67
C GLU A 245 27.82 -29.55 21.54
N HIS A 246 27.45 -29.28 20.27
CA HIS A 246 28.02 -29.96 19.11
C HIS A 246 29.54 -29.76 19.00
N ILE A 247 30.04 -28.55 19.23
CA ILE A 247 31.48 -28.23 19.28
C ILE A 247 32.17 -29.02 20.41
N ASN A 248 31.57 -29.06 21.61
CA ASN A 248 32.12 -29.84 22.73
C ASN A 248 32.12 -31.35 22.45
N GLN A 249 31.06 -31.90 21.85
CA GLN A 249 31.02 -33.30 21.43
C GLN A 249 32.06 -33.60 20.34
N TRP A 250 32.30 -32.69 19.39
CA TRP A 250 33.35 -32.84 18.38
C TRP A 250 34.74 -32.85 19.01
N HIS A 251 35.03 -31.90 19.93
CA HIS A 251 36.29 -31.90 20.68
C HIS A 251 36.49 -33.15 21.52
N LEU A 252 35.43 -33.73 22.10
CA LEU A 252 35.52 -34.96 22.86
C LEU A 252 35.85 -36.17 21.96
N ARG A 253 35.17 -36.30 20.80
CA ARG A 253 35.46 -37.33 19.79
C ARG A 253 36.88 -37.22 19.25
N GLU A 254 37.35 -36.00 18.98
CA GLU A 254 38.72 -35.76 18.52
C GLU A 254 39.77 -36.05 19.63
N GLN A 255 39.46 -35.78 20.90
CA GLN A 255 40.32 -36.20 22.01
C GLN A 255 40.36 -37.73 22.16
N GLU A 256 39.24 -38.42 21.93
CA GLU A 256 39.16 -39.89 21.96
C GLU A 256 39.90 -40.53 20.78
N ASN A 257 39.77 -39.96 19.58
CA ASN A 257 40.55 -40.31 18.39
C ASN A 257 42.06 -40.17 18.65
N ARG A 258 42.52 -39.06 19.25
CA ARG A 258 43.93 -38.89 19.65
C ARG A 258 44.38 -39.90 20.71
N LYS A 259 43.49 -40.34 21.61
CA LYS A 259 43.80 -41.40 22.60
C LYS A 259 43.92 -42.78 21.92
N SER A 260 43.03 -43.14 20.99
CA SER A 260 43.10 -44.42 20.27
C SER A 260 44.32 -44.49 19.34
N GLN A 261 44.66 -43.39 18.68
CA GLN A 261 45.90 -43.24 17.90
C GLN A 261 47.14 -43.39 18.79
N ASN A 262 47.20 -42.72 19.96
CA ASN A 262 48.30 -42.88 20.91
C ASN A 262 48.41 -44.32 21.45
N ALA A 263 47.29 -44.97 21.78
CA ALA A 263 47.28 -46.37 22.21
C ALA A 263 47.82 -47.30 21.11
N THR A 264 47.45 -47.05 19.85
CA THR A 264 47.94 -47.79 18.67
C THR A 264 49.45 -47.57 18.46
N LEU A 265 49.94 -46.34 18.61
CA LEU A 265 51.36 -46.01 18.52
C LEU A 265 52.15 -46.63 19.68
N GLN A 266 51.64 -46.60 20.91
CA GLN A 266 52.24 -47.28 22.06
C GLN A 266 52.27 -48.81 21.89
N GLN A 267 51.26 -49.41 21.26
CA GLN A 267 51.27 -50.84 20.95
C GLN A 267 52.32 -51.18 19.87
N ARG A 268 52.49 -50.32 18.85
CA ARG A 268 53.55 -50.46 17.84
C ARG A 268 54.95 -50.29 18.46
N LEU A 269 55.11 -49.31 19.35
CA LEU A 269 56.36 -49.08 20.08
C LEU A 269 56.72 -50.30 20.94
N ARG A 270 55.80 -50.80 21.77
CA ARG A 270 56.00 -52.03 22.56
C ARG A 270 56.36 -53.25 21.71
N LYS A 271 55.77 -53.38 20.52
CA LYS A 271 56.15 -54.45 19.60
C LYS A 271 57.59 -54.27 19.13
N ALA A 272 57.98 -53.07 18.70
CA ALA A 272 59.35 -52.77 18.28
C ALA A 272 60.36 -52.96 19.42
N GLU A 273 60.01 -52.58 20.65
CA GLU A 273 60.79 -52.86 21.87
C GLU A 273 61.02 -54.38 22.03
N THR A 274 59.96 -55.20 21.97
CA THR A 274 60.11 -56.67 22.06
C THR A 274 60.82 -57.31 20.85
N ASP A 275 60.66 -56.77 19.64
CA ASP A 275 61.37 -57.24 18.45
C ASP A 275 62.88 -56.93 18.56
N LEU A 276 63.25 -55.78 19.17
CA LEU A 276 64.64 -55.41 19.49
C LEU A 276 65.24 -56.26 20.62
N GLU A 277 64.49 -56.53 21.70
CA GLU A 277 64.92 -57.46 22.76
C GLU A 277 65.24 -58.85 22.18
N VAL A 278 64.44 -59.34 21.23
CA VAL A 278 64.68 -60.61 20.52
C VAL A 278 65.89 -60.52 19.57
N GLN A 279 66.16 -59.37 18.96
CA GLN A 279 67.41 -59.16 18.19
C GLN A 279 68.64 -59.14 19.11
N GLU A 280 68.56 -58.48 20.26
CA GLU A 280 69.65 -58.44 21.26
C GLU A 280 69.96 -59.84 21.81
N GLN A 281 68.92 -60.63 22.12
CA GLN A 281 69.09 -62.03 22.55
C GLN A 281 69.80 -62.87 21.48
N ARG A 282 69.44 -62.71 20.20
CA ARG A 282 70.12 -63.40 19.08
C ARG A 282 71.56 -62.93 18.88
N LEU A 283 71.83 -61.64 19.04
CA LEU A 283 73.19 -61.09 19.00
C LEU A 283 74.03 -61.66 20.14
N ASN A 284 73.48 -61.74 21.36
CA ASN A 284 74.14 -62.33 22.50
C ASN A 284 74.36 -63.85 22.36
N GLU A 285 73.44 -64.59 21.74
CA GLU A 285 73.68 -66.00 21.34
C GLU A 285 74.78 -66.12 20.28
N SER A 286 74.81 -65.23 19.29
CA SER A 286 75.86 -65.22 18.28
C SER A 286 77.23 -64.87 18.88
N ASN A 287 77.27 -63.92 19.81
CA ASN A 287 78.49 -63.54 20.52
C ASN A 287 79.02 -64.70 21.37
N ARG A 288 78.14 -65.44 22.08
CA ARG A 288 78.53 -66.67 22.78
C ARG A 288 79.15 -67.70 21.84
N ARG A 289 78.54 -67.96 20.69
CA ARG A 289 79.12 -68.86 19.67
C ARG A 289 80.45 -68.36 19.13
N CYS A 290 80.64 -67.05 19.00
CA CYS A 290 81.94 -66.47 18.63
C CYS A 290 82.98 -66.66 19.75
N SER A 291 82.61 -66.54 21.02
CA SER A 291 83.49 -66.85 22.16
C SER A 291 83.81 -68.34 22.25
N GLU A 292 82.83 -69.23 22.12
CA GLU A 292 83.02 -70.69 22.04
C GLU A 292 83.98 -71.06 20.88
N LEU A 293 83.82 -70.42 19.71
CA LEU A 293 84.74 -70.60 18.59
C LEU A 293 86.14 -70.04 18.88
N GLN A 294 86.25 -68.89 19.55
CA GLN A 294 87.54 -68.33 19.95
C GLN A 294 88.25 -69.23 20.97
N GLU A 295 87.55 -69.76 21.97
CA GLU A 295 88.08 -70.74 22.92
C GLU A 295 88.61 -71.98 22.19
N THR A 296 87.87 -72.53 21.20
CA THR A 296 88.39 -73.64 20.39
C THR A 296 89.57 -73.28 19.46
N VAL A 297 89.74 -72.00 19.10
CA VAL A 297 90.93 -71.54 18.36
C VAL A 297 92.12 -71.43 19.31
N GLU A 298 91.94 -70.88 20.51
CA GLU A 298 92.98 -70.80 21.54
C GLU A 298 93.44 -72.20 21.99
N GLU A 299 92.52 -73.17 22.18
CA GLU A 299 92.85 -74.59 22.40
C GLU A 299 93.65 -75.22 21.24
N LEU A 300 93.35 -74.85 19.99
CA LEU A 300 94.08 -75.35 18.82
C LEU A 300 95.46 -74.69 18.66
N GLU A 301 95.59 -73.41 19.02
CA GLU A 301 96.87 -72.70 19.05
C GLU A 301 97.79 -73.26 20.15
N GLU A 302 97.26 -73.58 21.33
CA GLU A 302 97.98 -74.29 22.39
C GLU A 302 98.42 -75.69 21.93
N GLN A 303 97.52 -76.50 21.35
CA GLN A 303 97.87 -77.82 20.79
C GLN A 303 98.95 -77.75 19.70
N LEU A 304 98.98 -76.66 18.92
CA LEU A 304 100.01 -76.41 17.92
C LEU A 304 101.34 -75.95 18.55
N GLU A 305 101.33 -75.21 19.66
CA GLU A 305 102.54 -74.85 20.42
C GLU A 305 103.12 -76.06 21.15
N ASP A 306 102.28 -76.90 21.77
CA ASP A 306 102.65 -78.23 22.29
C ASP A 306 103.20 -79.13 21.18
N GLY A 307 102.68 -78.99 19.95
CA GLY A 307 103.23 -79.60 18.74
C GLY A 307 104.65 -79.10 18.44
N ARG A 308 104.86 -77.78 18.42
CA ARG A 308 106.17 -77.14 18.19
C ARG A 308 107.18 -77.51 19.28
N HIS A 309 106.79 -77.50 20.55
CA HIS A 309 107.66 -77.90 21.66
C HIS A 309 108.11 -79.36 21.55
N ARG A 310 107.20 -80.31 21.29
CA ARG A 310 107.59 -81.72 21.10
C ARG A 310 108.48 -81.95 19.87
N VAL A 311 108.33 -81.15 18.80
CA VAL A 311 109.27 -81.17 17.67
C VAL A 311 110.64 -80.61 18.08
N ALA A 312 110.69 -79.50 18.82
CA ALA A 312 111.96 -78.93 19.31
C ALA A 312 112.69 -79.87 20.29
N GLU A 313 111.96 -80.56 21.17
CA GLU A 313 112.52 -81.63 22.02
C GLU A 313 113.08 -82.79 21.19
N ALA A 314 112.36 -83.23 20.16
CA ALA A 314 112.82 -84.27 19.25
C ALA A 314 114.05 -83.83 18.45
N GLU A 315 114.12 -82.56 18.02
CA GLU A 315 115.31 -81.97 17.40
C GLU A 315 116.50 -81.90 18.36
N ASP A 316 116.29 -81.55 19.63
CA ASP A 316 117.37 -81.51 20.63
C ASP A 316 117.83 -82.91 21.06
N VAL A 317 116.95 -83.91 21.03
CA VAL A 317 117.34 -85.33 21.16
C VAL A 317 118.10 -85.79 19.91
N ALA A 318 117.70 -85.36 18.71
CA ALA A 318 118.45 -85.64 17.48
C ALA A 318 119.83 -84.99 17.47
N LYS A 319 119.95 -83.71 17.89
CA LYS A 319 121.24 -83.02 18.07
C LYS A 319 122.15 -83.77 19.06
N LYS A 320 121.62 -84.22 20.21
CA LYS A 320 122.38 -85.05 21.16
C LYS A 320 122.80 -86.39 20.56
N ALA A 321 121.95 -87.03 19.75
CA ALA A 321 122.31 -88.25 19.03
C ALA A 321 123.38 -88.01 17.95
N ASP A 322 123.34 -86.86 17.26
CA ASP A 322 124.37 -86.43 16.30
C ASP A 322 125.69 -86.04 16.99
N GLU A 323 125.64 -85.44 18.20
CA GLU A 323 126.79 -85.16 19.06
C GLU A 323 127.41 -86.46 19.62
N GLU A 324 126.60 -87.39 20.12
CA GLU A 324 127.05 -88.73 20.52
C GLU A 324 127.64 -89.50 19.33
N LEU A 325 127.03 -89.38 18.14
CA LEU A 325 127.56 -89.94 16.89
C LEU A 325 128.84 -89.23 16.44
N ALA A 326 129.00 -87.93 16.68
CA ALA A 326 130.24 -87.19 16.44
C ALA A 326 131.34 -87.64 17.39
N VAL A 327 131.06 -87.77 18.69
CA VAL A 327 131.99 -88.33 19.69
C VAL A 327 132.29 -89.80 19.40
N ALA A 328 131.35 -90.58 18.87
CA ALA A 328 131.60 -91.95 18.42
C ALA A 328 132.49 -91.98 17.17
N LYS A 329 132.29 -91.07 16.21
CA LYS A 329 133.18 -90.88 15.05
C LYS A 329 134.58 -90.42 15.50
N GLU A 330 134.70 -89.51 16.46
CA GLU A 330 135.99 -89.08 17.02
C GLU A 330 136.67 -90.20 17.79
N ARG A 331 135.95 -91.01 18.57
CA ARG A 331 136.51 -92.21 19.22
C ARG A 331 136.95 -93.26 18.21
N LEU A 332 136.16 -93.49 17.16
CA LEU A 332 136.53 -94.36 16.05
C LEU A 332 137.72 -93.81 15.25
N LEU A 333 137.83 -92.49 15.09
CA LEU A 333 138.94 -91.83 14.39
C LEU A 333 140.19 -91.73 15.28
N LEU A 334 140.06 -91.67 16.61
CA LEU A 334 141.16 -91.84 17.55
C LEU A 334 141.62 -93.30 17.60
N GLN A 335 140.69 -94.26 17.56
CA GLN A 335 141.01 -95.68 17.40
C GLN A 335 141.61 -95.98 16.02
N GLU A 336 141.14 -95.31 14.97
CA GLU A 336 141.73 -95.38 13.64
C GLU A 336 143.12 -94.74 13.64
N ASN A 337 143.33 -93.59 14.30
CA ASN A 337 144.65 -93.00 14.51
C ASN A 337 145.56 -93.88 15.38
N GLU A 338 145.03 -94.63 16.34
CA GLU A 338 145.82 -95.57 17.15
C GLU A 338 146.16 -96.86 16.36
N ILE A 339 145.24 -97.32 15.50
CA ILE A 339 145.47 -98.40 14.53
C ILE A 339 146.41 -97.94 13.42
N GLN A 340 146.30 -96.71 12.94
CA GLN A 340 147.19 -96.08 11.98
C GLN A 340 148.55 -95.82 12.61
N SER A 341 148.65 -95.43 13.89
CA SER A 341 149.92 -95.29 14.60
C SER A 341 150.60 -96.65 14.82
N LYS A 342 149.85 -97.70 15.22
CA LYS A 342 150.36 -99.08 15.26
C LYS A 342 150.71 -99.61 13.86
N SER A 343 149.96 -99.18 12.85
CA SER A 343 150.26 -99.45 11.44
C SER A 343 151.50 -98.68 10.99
N GLU A 344 151.75 -97.46 11.48
CA GLU A 344 152.96 -96.65 11.21
C GLU A 344 154.18 -97.21 11.95
N GLU A 345 154.02 -97.80 13.14
CA GLU A 345 155.06 -98.61 13.77
C GLU A 345 155.38 -99.87 12.94
N LEU A 346 154.36 -100.52 12.36
CA LEU A 346 154.52 -101.67 11.45
C LEU A 346 155.04 -101.26 10.05
N MET A 347 154.73 -100.06 9.56
CA MET A 347 155.06 -99.55 8.23
C MET A 347 156.38 -98.76 8.20
N SER A 348 156.81 -98.26 9.36
CA SER A 348 158.20 -97.92 9.66
C SER A 348 159.12 -99.15 9.50
N GLN A 349 158.59 -100.36 9.73
CA GLN A 349 159.28 -101.62 9.45
C GLN A 349 159.09 -102.15 8.00
N SER A 350 158.21 -101.55 7.19
CA SER A 350 157.94 -101.99 5.80
C SER A 350 157.93 -100.84 4.78
N TRP A 351 159.06 -100.10 4.71
CA TRP A 351 159.21 -98.92 3.88
C TRP A 351 159.27 -99.22 2.36
N SER A 352 158.12 -99.36 1.68
CA SER A 352 157.98 -99.05 0.24
C SER A 352 156.53 -99.08 -0.30
N GLN A 353 156.32 -98.29 -1.37
CA GLN A 353 155.35 -98.52 -2.47
C GLN A 353 153.90 -97.93 -2.43
N VAL A 354 153.83 -96.60 -2.69
CA VAL A 354 153.12 -95.98 -3.86
C VAL A 354 151.61 -95.61 -3.82
N ARG A 355 151.37 -94.30 -4.08
CA ARG A 355 150.22 -93.58 -4.72
C ARG A 355 148.84 -93.45 -4.03
N VAL A 356 148.37 -92.20 -4.02
CA VAL A 356 146.95 -91.77 -3.99
C VAL A 356 146.76 -90.63 -5.00
N SER A 357 145.64 -90.62 -5.75
CA SER A 357 144.99 -89.45 -6.42
C SER A 357 143.93 -89.92 -7.43
N ALA A 358 142.61 -89.66 -7.21
CA ALA A 358 141.56 -89.48 -8.25
C ALA A 358 140.08 -89.37 -7.73
N GLU A 359 139.74 -88.56 -6.71
CA GLU A 359 138.33 -88.43 -6.24
C GLU A 359 137.80 -86.98 -6.08
N VAL A 360 138.32 -86.02 -6.86
CA VAL A 360 137.91 -84.59 -6.76
C VAL A 360 136.89 -84.16 -7.83
N GLU A 361 136.75 -84.91 -8.93
CA GLU A 361 135.90 -84.49 -10.07
C GLU A 361 134.45 -85.04 -10.01
N GLU A 362 134.20 -86.11 -9.25
CA GLU A 362 132.88 -86.75 -9.12
C GLU A 362 131.85 -85.80 -8.48
N LEU A 363 132.25 -85.09 -7.41
CA LEU A 363 131.38 -84.19 -6.65
C LEU A 363 130.91 -82.95 -7.44
N ARG A 364 131.68 -82.52 -8.46
CA ARG A 364 131.27 -81.42 -9.37
C ARG A 364 130.10 -81.82 -10.27
N SER A 365 130.00 -83.10 -10.64
CA SER A 365 128.92 -83.60 -11.50
C SER A 365 127.57 -83.69 -10.78
N GLN A 366 127.57 -83.78 -9.45
CA GLN A 366 126.35 -83.89 -8.64
C GLN A 366 125.68 -82.53 -8.42
N LEU A 367 126.46 -81.46 -8.20
CA LEU A 367 125.95 -80.10 -8.00
C LEU A 367 125.14 -79.57 -9.18
N SER A 368 125.55 -79.92 -10.41
CA SER A 368 124.87 -79.49 -11.65
C SER A 368 123.45 -80.06 -11.77
N ARG A 369 123.21 -81.29 -11.29
CA ARG A 369 121.91 -81.98 -11.41
C ARG A 369 120.83 -81.39 -10.49
N LEU A 370 121.21 -80.83 -9.34
CA LEU A 370 120.27 -80.14 -8.44
C LEU A 370 119.82 -78.78 -8.99
N ASN A 371 120.72 -78.04 -9.65
CA ASN A 371 120.43 -76.70 -10.16
C ASN A 371 119.37 -76.72 -11.28
N ILE A 372 119.38 -77.76 -12.13
CA ILE A 372 118.36 -77.95 -13.18
C ILE A 372 116.99 -78.24 -12.55
N LYS A 373 116.93 -79.07 -11.50
CA LYS A 373 115.67 -79.53 -10.91
C LYS A 373 114.91 -78.42 -10.16
N ASN A 374 115.60 -77.42 -9.62
CA ASN A 374 114.96 -76.21 -9.07
C ASN A 374 114.29 -75.37 -10.17
N LYS A 375 114.90 -75.27 -11.36
CA LYS A 375 114.36 -74.49 -12.50
C LYS A 375 113.04 -75.03 -13.03
N GLU A 376 112.79 -76.32 -12.85
CA GLU A 376 111.60 -77.03 -13.33
C GLU A 376 110.38 -76.83 -12.40
N LEU A 377 110.62 -76.65 -11.09
CA LEU A 377 109.57 -76.38 -10.08
C LEU A 377 109.04 -74.94 -10.15
N GLU A 378 109.90 -73.94 -10.43
CA GLU A 378 109.48 -72.55 -10.64
C GLU A 378 108.42 -72.44 -11.76
N LEU A 379 108.60 -73.19 -12.85
CA LEU A 379 107.70 -73.17 -14.00
C LEU A 379 106.33 -73.79 -13.70
N GLN A 380 106.25 -74.90 -12.96
CA GLN A 380 104.95 -75.52 -12.63
C GLN A 380 104.06 -74.65 -11.72
N ASN A 381 104.65 -73.90 -10.78
CA ASN A 381 103.87 -72.98 -9.92
C ASN A 381 103.31 -71.78 -10.70
N SER A 382 104.00 -71.33 -11.76
CA SER A 382 103.52 -70.21 -12.60
C SER A 382 102.17 -70.51 -13.29
N SER A 383 101.95 -71.76 -13.71
CA SER A 383 100.74 -72.16 -14.45
C SER A 383 99.52 -72.21 -13.51
N ARG A 384 99.64 -72.90 -12.37
CA ARG A 384 98.56 -73.04 -11.39
C ARG A 384 98.10 -71.70 -10.81
N SER A 385 99.04 -70.78 -10.57
CA SER A 385 98.74 -69.41 -10.14
C SER A 385 97.89 -68.65 -11.17
N ASN A 386 98.25 -68.74 -12.46
CA ASN A 386 97.49 -68.10 -13.54
C ASN A 386 96.07 -68.67 -13.72
N ASP A 387 95.89 -69.98 -13.58
CA ASP A 387 94.57 -70.60 -13.70
C ASP A 387 93.66 -70.26 -12.50
N HIS A 388 94.23 -70.16 -11.29
CA HIS A 388 93.47 -69.71 -10.11
C HIS A 388 93.08 -68.23 -10.21
N ALA A 389 93.97 -67.37 -10.71
CA ALA A 389 93.65 -65.97 -11.02
C ALA A 389 92.55 -65.85 -12.09
N ARG A 390 92.54 -66.74 -13.10
CA ARG A 390 91.49 -66.78 -14.14
C ARG A 390 90.13 -67.23 -13.57
N MET A 391 90.11 -68.23 -12.68
CA MET A 391 88.92 -68.65 -11.95
C MET A 391 88.34 -67.54 -11.07
N LEU A 392 89.19 -66.85 -10.30
CA LEU A 392 88.77 -65.71 -9.47
C LEU A 392 88.19 -64.57 -10.32
N LYS A 393 88.81 -64.27 -11.47
CA LYS A 393 88.26 -63.29 -12.41
C LYS A 393 86.91 -63.74 -12.99
N GLN A 394 86.78 -65.00 -13.41
CA GLN A 394 85.50 -65.52 -13.93
C GLN A 394 84.38 -65.47 -12.88
N HIS A 395 84.69 -65.73 -11.59
CA HIS A 395 83.74 -65.52 -10.51
C HIS A 395 83.37 -64.05 -10.30
N ALA A 396 84.33 -63.12 -10.36
CA ALA A 396 84.07 -61.69 -10.25
C ALA A 396 83.24 -61.16 -11.44
N ASP A 397 83.54 -61.60 -12.66
CA ASP A 397 82.80 -61.25 -13.88
C ASP A 397 81.36 -61.82 -13.82
N ALA A 398 81.17 -63.06 -13.34
CA ALA A 398 79.85 -63.67 -13.16
C ALA A 398 79.00 -62.98 -12.08
N LEU A 399 79.59 -62.66 -10.92
CA LEU A 399 78.92 -61.89 -9.87
C LEU A 399 78.56 -60.47 -10.35
N SER A 400 79.38 -59.88 -11.23
CA SER A 400 79.10 -58.59 -11.86
C SER A 400 77.94 -58.68 -12.86
N SER A 401 77.86 -59.75 -13.68
CA SER A 401 76.70 -59.99 -14.55
C SER A 401 75.42 -60.18 -13.75
N MET A 402 75.45 -61.02 -12.71
CA MET A 402 74.30 -61.27 -11.84
C MET A 402 73.82 -60.01 -11.10
N ARG A 403 74.75 -59.15 -10.64
CA ARG A 403 74.41 -57.84 -10.07
C ARG A 403 73.75 -56.92 -11.11
N LEU A 404 74.26 -56.91 -12.34
CA LEU A 404 73.73 -56.08 -13.43
C LEU A 404 72.36 -56.58 -13.93
N GLU A 405 72.12 -57.89 -13.93
CA GLU A 405 70.83 -58.51 -14.23
C GLU A 405 69.81 -58.23 -13.12
N LEU A 406 70.20 -58.35 -11.85
CA LEU A 406 69.36 -57.94 -10.72
C LEU A 406 69.01 -56.45 -10.80
N GLN A 407 69.98 -55.58 -11.10
CA GLN A 407 69.74 -54.15 -11.29
C GLN A 407 68.76 -53.88 -12.44
N ARG A 408 68.86 -54.60 -13.57
CA ARG A 408 67.88 -54.51 -14.67
C ARG A 408 66.48 -54.96 -14.25
N ALA A 409 66.37 -56.07 -13.51
CA ALA A 409 65.09 -56.57 -13.01
C ALA A 409 64.43 -55.56 -12.05
N HIS A 410 65.21 -54.95 -11.16
CA HIS A 410 64.73 -53.88 -10.29
C HIS A 410 64.25 -52.65 -11.08
N THR A 411 65.00 -52.21 -12.11
CA THR A 411 64.54 -51.09 -12.95
C THR A 411 63.28 -51.40 -13.77
N GLU A 412 63.11 -52.64 -14.21
CA GLU A 412 61.94 -53.05 -14.99
C GLU A 412 60.69 -53.23 -14.11
N GLU A 413 60.82 -53.74 -12.89
CA GLU A 413 59.70 -53.78 -11.94
C GLU A 413 59.32 -52.37 -11.45
N ILE A 414 60.28 -51.46 -11.26
CA ILE A 414 59.99 -50.03 -11.02
C ILE A 414 59.23 -49.43 -12.21
N ARG A 415 59.66 -49.70 -13.45
CA ARG A 415 58.99 -49.24 -14.67
C ARG A 415 57.56 -49.80 -14.78
N ARG A 416 57.36 -51.06 -14.38
CA ARG A 416 56.03 -51.70 -14.34
C ARG A 416 55.13 -51.07 -13.27
N LEU A 417 55.61 -50.90 -12.04
CA LEU A 417 54.84 -50.27 -10.95
C LEU A 417 54.49 -48.82 -11.28
N GLN A 418 55.38 -48.08 -11.94
CA GLN A 418 55.08 -46.74 -12.46
C GLN A 418 53.95 -46.79 -13.50
N GLN A 419 54.00 -47.75 -14.43
CA GLN A 419 52.95 -47.94 -15.44
C GLN A 419 51.61 -48.40 -14.83
N GLU A 420 51.63 -49.20 -13.76
CA GLU A 420 50.43 -49.58 -13.02
C GLU A 420 49.80 -48.37 -12.31
N VAL A 421 50.61 -47.54 -11.62
CA VAL A 421 50.14 -46.29 -10.97
C VAL A 421 49.62 -45.26 -11.98
N ASP A 422 50.24 -45.13 -13.15
CA ASP A 422 49.76 -44.21 -14.20
C ASP A 422 48.49 -44.72 -14.89
N ASN A 423 48.26 -46.04 -14.96
CA ASN A 423 46.99 -46.62 -15.37
C ASN A 423 45.89 -46.40 -14.31
N GLU A 424 46.19 -46.54 -13.02
CA GLU A 424 45.24 -46.24 -11.93
C GLU A 424 44.80 -44.77 -11.99
N ARG A 425 45.75 -43.84 -12.14
CA ARG A 425 45.46 -42.40 -12.31
C ARG A 425 44.61 -42.08 -13.55
N GLU A 426 44.77 -42.85 -14.62
CA GLU A 426 43.97 -42.71 -15.84
C GLU A 426 42.53 -43.21 -15.61
N ASN A 427 42.36 -44.32 -14.88
CA ASN A 427 41.04 -44.82 -14.45
C ASN A 427 40.36 -43.83 -13.50
N ASP A 428 41.03 -43.36 -12.44
CA ASP A 428 40.53 -42.34 -11.51
C ASP A 428 40.04 -41.10 -12.26
N ARG A 429 40.79 -40.65 -13.28
CA ARG A 429 40.43 -39.50 -14.11
C ARG A 429 39.19 -39.77 -14.97
N GLN A 430 39.04 -40.99 -15.49
CA GLN A 430 37.86 -41.38 -16.27
C GLN A 430 36.62 -41.50 -15.39
N GLU A 431 36.72 -42.14 -14.21
CA GLU A 431 35.63 -42.21 -13.23
C GLU A 431 35.18 -40.81 -12.79
N LEU A 432 36.12 -39.91 -12.46
CA LEU A 432 35.81 -38.50 -12.15
C LEU A 432 35.17 -37.74 -13.32
N GLU A 433 35.51 -38.06 -14.58
CA GLU A 433 34.87 -37.45 -15.75
C GLU A 433 33.46 -38.03 -16.00
N GLU A 434 33.23 -39.31 -15.69
CA GLU A 434 31.90 -39.93 -15.73
C GLU A 434 30.99 -39.44 -14.60
N GLU A 435 31.47 -39.35 -13.36
CA GLU A 435 30.74 -38.71 -12.25
C GLU A 435 30.36 -37.27 -12.61
N LYS A 436 31.30 -36.50 -13.17
CA LYS A 436 31.05 -35.13 -13.65
C LYS A 436 29.97 -35.09 -14.73
N LYS A 437 29.95 -36.03 -15.68
CA LYS A 437 28.88 -36.15 -16.70
C LYS A 437 27.53 -36.50 -16.06
N GLN A 438 27.50 -37.43 -15.10
CA GLN A 438 26.27 -37.80 -14.38
C GLN A 438 25.72 -36.64 -13.53
N VAL A 439 26.59 -35.87 -12.85
CA VAL A 439 26.19 -34.69 -12.06
C VAL A 439 25.69 -33.58 -12.98
N GLN A 440 26.33 -33.35 -14.12
CA GLN A 440 25.87 -32.40 -15.14
C GLN A 440 24.49 -32.80 -15.67
N GLN A 441 24.29 -34.07 -16.03
CA GLN A 441 23.00 -34.58 -16.51
C GLN A 441 21.89 -34.41 -15.46
N LYS A 442 22.12 -34.81 -14.20
CA LYS A 442 21.14 -34.64 -13.11
C LYS A 442 20.79 -33.17 -12.87
N MET A 443 21.74 -32.25 -13.01
CA MET A 443 21.51 -30.81 -12.93
C MET A 443 20.68 -30.29 -14.10
N GLU A 444 20.87 -30.82 -15.31
CA GLU A 444 20.09 -30.47 -16.49
C GLU A 444 18.66 -31.05 -16.44
N GLU A 445 18.49 -32.27 -15.92
CA GLU A 445 17.19 -32.91 -15.66
C GLU A 445 16.38 -32.13 -14.61
N GLU A 446 16.97 -31.80 -13.46
CA GLU A 446 16.30 -30.97 -12.43
C GLU A 446 16.01 -29.55 -12.94
N LYS A 447 16.87 -28.97 -13.79
CA LYS A 447 16.63 -27.68 -14.46
C LYS A 447 15.45 -27.75 -15.46
N VAL A 448 15.18 -28.90 -16.07
CA VAL A 448 13.96 -29.13 -16.87
C VAL A 448 12.74 -29.30 -15.95
N ARG A 449 12.85 -30.12 -14.90
CA ARG A 449 11.78 -30.36 -13.90
C ARG A 449 11.31 -29.06 -13.24
N LEU A 450 12.23 -28.21 -12.78
CA LEU A 450 11.93 -26.92 -12.17
C LEU A 450 11.28 -25.94 -13.15
N LYS A 451 11.68 -25.97 -14.44
CA LYS A 451 11.01 -25.19 -15.50
C LYS A 451 9.59 -25.66 -15.75
N GLU A 452 9.36 -26.98 -15.74
CA GLU A 452 8.02 -27.56 -15.94
C GLU A 452 7.10 -27.26 -14.74
N GLN A 453 7.61 -27.33 -13.51
CA GLN A 453 6.90 -26.90 -12.31
C GLN A 453 6.55 -25.40 -12.34
N LEU A 454 7.50 -24.54 -12.72
CA LEU A 454 7.25 -23.11 -12.89
C LEU A 454 6.22 -22.84 -13.99
N GLY A 455 6.28 -23.58 -15.11
CA GLY A 455 5.29 -23.52 -16.17
C GLY A 455 3.89 -23.85 -15.67
N LYS A 456 3.71 -24.99 -14.99
CA LYS A 456 2.42 -25.41 -14.41
C LYS A 456 1.89 -24.42 -13.35
N ALA A 457 2.77 -23.84 -12.55
CA ALA A 457 2.40 -22.80 -11.58
C ALA A 457 1.91 -21.51 -12.28
N LEU A 458 2.59 -21.08 -13.34
CA LEU A 458 2.16 -19.93 -14.15
C LEU A 458 0.85 -20.21 -14.90
N GLU A 459 0.70 -21.41 -15.50
CA GLU A 459 -0.56 -21.85 -16.11
C GLU A 459 -1.71 -21.87 -15.11
N GLU A 460 -1.49 -22.31 -13.87
CA GLU A 460 -2.52 -22.25 -12.84
C GLU A 460 -2.85 -20.82 -12.40
N VAL A 461 -1.87 -19.91 -12.29
CA VAL A 461 -2.14 -18.49 -12.00
C VAL A 461 -2.93 -17.85 -13.14
N ILE A 462 -2.56 -18.11 -14.40
CA ILE A 462 -3.31 -17.66 -15.59
C ILE A 462 -4.72 -18.25 -15.61
N ARG A 463 -4.88 -19.53 -15.25
CA ARG A 463 -6.18 -20.21 -15.13
C ARG A 463 -7.06 -19.58 -14.04
N LYS A 464 -6.50 -19.30 -12.86
CA LYS A 464 -7.18 -18.66 -11.72
C LYS A 464 -7.62 -17.24 -12.08
N HIS A 465 -6.70 -16.41 -12.58
CA HIS A 465 -7.00 -15.06 -13.06
C HIS A 465 -8.04 -15.07 -14.19
N GLY A 466 -7.96 -16.03 -15.11
CA GLY A 466 -8.96 -16.22 -16.16
C GLY A 466 -10.34 -16.62 -15.63
N SER A 467 -10.44 -17.37 -14.52
CA SER A 467 -11.71 -17.62 -13.84
C SER A 467 -12.21 -16.40 -13.05
N GLU A 468 -11.33 -15.66 -12.38
CA GLU A 468 -11.67 -14.43 -11.67
C GLU A 468 -12.24 -13.37 -12.64
N LEU A 469 -11.60 -13.16 -13.78
CA LEU A 469 -12.09 -12.30 -14.86
C LEU A 469 -13.46 -12.73 -15.40
N ARG A 470 -13.72 -14.05 -15.48
CA ARG A 470 -15.06 -14.56 -15.86
C ARG A 470 -16.10 -14.34 -14.77
N CYS A 471 -15.72 -14.46 -13.50
CA CYS A 471 -16.61 -14.17 -12.37
C CYS A 471 -16.92 -12.66 -12.27
N THR A 472 -15.94 -11.77 -12.38
CA THR A 472 -16.18 -10.32 -12.36
C THR A 472 -16.98 -9.85 -13.57
N GLN A 473 -16.71 -10.41 -14.77
CA GLN A 473 -17.55 -10.18 -15.94
C GLN A 473 -18.99 -10.65 -15.73
N ALA A 474 -19.21 -11.84 -15.14
CA ALA A 474 -20.54 -12.34 -14.83
C ALA A 474 -21.27 -11.51 -13.76
N MET A 475 -20.55 -10.97 -12.78
CA MET A 475 -21.11 -10.02 -11.81
C MET A 475 -21.50 -8.69 -12.48
N LEU A 476 -20.64 -8.11 -13.31
CA LEU A 476 -20.92 -6.90 -14.09
C LEU A 476 -22.10 -7.10 -15.07
N ASP A 477 -22.25 -8.29 -15.65
CA ASP A 477 -23.38 -8.61 -16.53
C ASP A 477 -24.66 -9.01 -15.78
N ALA A 478 -24.59 -9.27 -14.47
CA ALA A 478 -25.75 -9.33 -13.57
C ALA A 478 -26.15 -7.92 -13.08
N GLU A 479 -25.17 -7.07 -12.73
CA GLU A 479 -25.36 -5.67 -12.35
C GLU A 479 -25.96 -4.84 -13.50
N LYS A 480 -25.56 -5.09 -14.75
CA LYS A 480 -26.22 -4.52 -15.95
C LYS A 480 -27.68 -4.94 -16.07
N LYS A 481 -28.06 -6.14 -15.61
CA LYS A 481 -29.46 -6.61 -15.64
C LYS A 481 -30.28 -6.00 -14.51
N THR A 482 -29.74 -5.87 -13.30
CA THR A 482 -30.44 -5.20 -12.21
C THR A 482 -30.61 -3.70 -12.48
N THR A 483 -29.58 -3.03 -13.02
CA THR A 483 -29.70 -1.62 -13.45
C THR A 483 -30.66 -1.44 -14.62
N GLN A 484 -30.68 -2.33 -15.63
CA GLN A 484 -31.72 -2.33 -16.67
C GLN A 484 -33.12 -2.55 -16.11
N GLN A 485 -33.30 -3.49 -15.17
CA GLN A 485 -34.59 -3.76 -14.53
C GLN A 485 -35.08 -2.55 -13.71
N ILE A 486 -34.19 -1.85 -13.01
CA ILE A 486 -34.49 -0.59 -12.32
C ILE A 486 -34.86 0.50 -13.34
N GLU A 487 -34.13 0.61 -14.46
CA GLU A 487 -34.43 1.59 -15.51
C GLU A 487 -35.78 1.31 -16.20
N GLU A 488 -36.17 0.05 -16.36
CA GLU A 488 -37.50 -0.35 -16.84
C GLU A 488 -38.60 -0.04 -15.82
N GLN A 489 -38.37 -0.28 -14.52
CA GLN A 489 -39.29 0.12 -13.46
C GLN A 489 -39.47 1.64 -13.38
N MET A 490 -38.39 2.42 -13.55
CA MET A 490 -38.47 3.88 -13.67
C MET A 490 -39.23 4.32 -14.93
N LYS A 491 -39.18 3.55 -16.01
CA LYS A 491 -39.97 3.78 -17.23
C LYS A 491 -41.44 3.35 -17.10
N THR A 492 -41.82 2.51 -16.15
CA THR A 492 -43.24 2.25 -15.82
C THR A 492 -43.78 3.29 -14.85
N THR A 493 -43.06 3.62 -13.77
CA THR A 493 -43.52 4.65 -12.82
C THR A 493 -43.62 6.03 -13.44
N GLU A 494 -42.74 6.42 -14.38
CA GLU A 494 -42.87 7.69 -15.12
C GLU A 494 -44.03 7.68 -16.14
N LYS A 495 -44.51 6.51 -16.58
CA LYS A 495 -45.76 6.41 -17.37
C LYS A 495 -46.99 6.55 -16.48
N GLU A 496 -46.99 5.89 -15.33
CA GLU A 496 -48.05 6.00 -14.31
C GLU A 496 -48.16 7.44 -13.81
N ARG A 497 -47.03 8.09 -13.51
CA ARG A 497 -46.97 9.51 -13.11
C ARG A 497 -47.57 10.43 -14.19
N LYS A 498 -47.31 10.17 -15.47
CA LYS A 498 -47.92 10.92 -16.59
C LYS A 498 -49.41 10.64 -16.78
N ALA A 499 -49.86 9.41 -16.54
CA ALA A 499 -51.29 9.10 -16.56
C ALA A 499 -52.03 9.88 -15.46
N LEU A 500 -51.49 9.90 -14.25
CA LEU A 500 -52.03 10.67 -13.12
C LEU A 500 -51.93 12.20 -13.33
N GLU A 501 -50.87 12.68 -13.98
CA GLU A 501 -50.73 14.10 -14.35
C GLU A 501 -51.82 14.52 -15.37
N ASN A 502 -52.05 13.70 -16.40
CA ASN A 502 -53.12 13.90 -17.37
C ASN A 502 -54.52 13.83 -16.72
N GLU A 503 -54.76 12.86 -15.84
CA GLU A 503 -56.03 12.72 -15.10
C GLU A 503 -56.29 13.93 -14.19
N ARG A 504 -55.26 14.46 -13.53
CA ARG A 504 -55.34 15.71 -12.76
C ARG A 504 -55.65 16.92 -13.65
N GLU A 505 -55.09 17.00 -14.86
CA GLU A 505 -55.41 18.06 -15.82
C GLU A 505 -56.85 17.95 -16.36
N GLU A 506 -57.31 16.74 -16.66
CA GLU A 506 -58.69 16.45 -17.06
C GLU A 506 -59.69 16.84 -15.95
N LEU A 507 -59.44 16.44 -14.70
CA LEU A 507 -60.24 16.83 -13.54
C LEU A 507 -60.17 18.36 -13.27
N HIS A 508 -59.02 19.00 -13.49
CA HIS A 508 -58.91 20.46 -13.38
C HIS A 508 -59.73 21.18 -14.47
N ASN A 509 -59.73 20.68 -15.70
CA ASN A 509 -60.53 21.21 -16.79
C ASN A 509 -62.03 21.04 -16.52
N GLN A 510 -62.46 19.89 -16.00
CA GLN A 510 -63.83 19.64 -15.56
C GLN A 510 -64.22 20.60 -14.42
N LEU A 511 -63.37 20.77 -13.40
CA LEU A 511 -63.60 21.72 -12.31
C LEU A 511 -63.71 23.18 -12.81
N GLN A 512 -62.89 23.58 -13.78
CA GLN A 512 -63.04 24.90 -14.41
C GLN A 512 -64.33 25.04 -15.22
N LEU A 513 -64.82 23.98 -15.88
CA LEU A 513 -66.12 23.99 -16.56
C LEU A 513 -67.25 24.13 -15.56
N SER A 514 -67.26 23.33 -14.48
CA SER A 514 -68.22 23.46 -13.38
C SER A 514 -68.15 24.84 -12.72
N HIS A 515 -66.98 25.46 -12.56
CA HIS A 515 -66.89 26.83 -12.06
C HIS A 515 -67.50 27.86 -13.04
N ARG A 516 -67.30 27.71 -14.35
CA ARG A 516 -67.94 28.57 -15.36
C ARG A 516 -69.46 28.37 -15.40
N GLU A 517 -69.95 27.18 -15.05
CA GLU A 517 -71.39 26.90 -14.93
C GLU A 517 -71.96 27.45 -13.62
N MET A 518 -71.27 27.26 -12.50
CA MET A 518 -71.62 27.90 -11.22
C MET A 518 -71.70 29.41 -11.37
N SER A 519 -70.73 30.08 -12.01
CA SER A 519 -70.79 31.54 -12.15
C SER A 519 -71.89 32.03 -13.09
N LYS A 520 -72.30 31.25 -14.11
CA LYS A 520 -73.53 31.54 -14.88
C LYS A 520 -74.80 31.35 -14.04
N LEU A 521 -74.82 30.36 -13.15
CA LEU A 521 -75.94 30.14 -12.22
C LEU A 521 -75.98 31.23 -11.14
N GLU A 522 -74.83 31.70 -10.65
CA GLU A 522 -74.70 32.84 -9.74
C GLU A 522 -75.19 34.14 -10.41
N GLU A 523 -74.79 34.42 -11.66
CA GLU A 523 -75.32 35.55 -12.44
C GLU A 523 -76.84 35.44 -12.64
N MET A 524 -77.35 34.24 -12.95
CA MET A 524 -78.79 33.98 -13.15
C MET A 524 -79.60 34.12 -11.85
N ILE A 525 -79.03 33.65 -10.73
CA ILE A 525 -79.59 33.86 -9.39
C ILE A 525 -79.60 35.36 -9.06
N GLN A 526 -78.51 36.09 -9.32
CA GLN A 526 -78.45 37.54 -9.09
C GLN A 526 -79.43 38.34 -9.98
N THR A 527 -79.74 37.90 -11.20
CA THR A 527 -80.83 38.51 -11.99
C THR A 527 -82.19 38.20 -11.39
N LEU A 528 -82.47 36.93 -11.04
CA LEU A 528 -83.73 36.53 -10.44
C LEU A 528 -83.94 37.17 -9.06
N GLU A 529 -82.89 37.36 -8.27
CA GLU A 529 -82.95 38.07 -6.98
C GLU A 529 -83.18 39.57 -7.16
N ARG A 530 -82.65 40.18 -8.22
CA ARG A 530 -82.92 41.59 -8.55
C ARG A 530 -84.35 41.80 -9.04
N GLU A 531 -84.83 40.98 -9.97
CA GLU A 531 -86.23 40.97 -10.41
C GLU A 531 -87.19 40.74 -9.24
N ARG A 532 -86.83 39.82 -8.34
CA ARG A 532 -87.56 39.55 -7.09
C ARG A 532 -87.46 40.69 -6.08
N GLU A 533 -86.38 41.46 -6.01
CA GLU A 533 -86.30 42.64 -5.13
C GLU A 533 -87.10 43.83 -5.71
N GLU A 534 -87.09 44.02 -7.03
CA GLU A 534 -87.97 44.95 -7.73
C GLU A 534 -89.46 44.56 -7.61
N GLU A 535 -89.76 43.26 -7.46
CA GLU A 535 -91.10 42.75 -7.17
C GLU A 535 -91.46 42.86 -5.67
N LYS A 536 -90.49 42.67 -4.76
CA LYS A 536 -90.67 42.97 -3.33
C LYS A 536 -90.91 44.45 -3.10
N GLU A 537 -90.23 45.38 -3.77
CA GLU A 537 -90.54 46.83 -3.69
C GLU A 537 -92.01 47.09 -4.08
N ARG A 538 -92.49 46.48 -5.17
CA ARG A 538 -93.91 46.52 -5.58
C ARG A 538 -94.87 45.83 -4.59
N ALA A 539 -94.36 45.05 -3.63
CA ALA A 539 -95.14 44.41 -2.56
C ALA A 539 -95.02 45.10 -1.19
N LYS A 540 -93.93 45.87 -0.94
CA LYS A 540 -93.70 46.60 0.32
C LYS A 540 -94.76 47.68 0.58
N ASP A 541 -95.41 48.18 -0.48
CA ASP A 541 -96.59 49.06 -0.43
C ASP A 541 -97.88 48.40 0.09
N ARG A 542 -97.90 47.08 0.35
CA ARG A 542 -99.15 46.33 0.61
C ARG A 542 -99.27 45.54 1.91
N GLU A 543 -98.20 45.20 2.61
CA GLU A 543 -98.32 44.30 3.77
C GLU A 543 -97.54 44.76 5.00
N GLN A 544 -98.27 45.46 5.87
CA GLN A 544 -97.90 45.73 7.25
C GLN A 544 -98.26 44.50 8.11
N GLU A 545 -97.33 44.08 8.98
CA GLU A 545 -97.47 43.12 10.10
C GLU A 545 -97.02 41.64 9.91
N VAL A 546 -96.73 40.98 11.06
CA VAL A 546 -96.47 39.53 11.31
C VAL A 546 -95.11 38.89 10.88
N LYS A 547 -94.07 39.25 11.63
CA LYS A 547 -93.15 38.34 12.37
C LYS A 547 -92.69 36.97 11.77
N ARG A 548 -91.36 36.92 11.51
CA ARG A 548 -90.36 35.89 11.95
C ARG A 548 -90.27 34.49 11.28
N GLN A 549 -89.00 34.17 10.92
CA GLN A 549 -88.25 32.91 11.19
C GLN A 549 -88.39 31.68 10.25
N THR A 550 -87.29 31.36 9.54
CA THR A 550 -86.67 30.01 9.34
C THR A 550 -85.40 30.16 8.45
N THR A 551 -84.18 30.05 9.01
CA THR A 551 -83.28 28.87 8.99
C THR A 551 -82.77 28.40 7.62
N CYS A 552 -81.47 28.55 7.38
CA CYS A 552 -80.72 27.81 6.35
C CYS A 552 -80.66 26.31 6.71
N GLY A 553 -80.73 25.42 5.72
CA GLY A 553 -80.79 23.97 5.93
C GLY A 553 -79.42 23.32 6.26
N PRO A 554 -79.42 22.15 6.93
CA PRO A 554 -78.21 21.51 7.43
C PRO A 554 -77.21 21.10 6.34
N GLU A 555 -77.64 20.89 5.10
CA GLU A 555 -76.74 20.50 4.00
C GLU A 555 -75.73 21.60 3.62
N CYS A 556 -76.09 22.89 3.79
CA CYS A 556 -75.20 24.01 3.50
C CYS A 556 -74.11 24.23 4.58
N VAL A 557 -74.26 23.55 5.73
CA VAL A 557 -73.19 23.37 6.72
C VAL A 557 -72.37 22.14 6.35
N ARG A 558 -73.02 21.00 6.10
CA ARG A 558 -72.38 19.72 5.82
C ARG A 558 -71.44 19.76 4.61
N VAL A 559 -71.88 20.31 3.48
CA VAL A 559 -71.05 20.49 2.27
C VAL A 559 -69.86 21.45 2.51
N ARG A 560 -70.02 22.41 3.44
CA ARG A 560 -68.95 23.33 3.81
C ARG A 560 -67.91 22.65 4.69
N GLU A 561 -68.34 21.85 5.68
CA GLU A 561 -67.46 20.99 6.47
C GLU A 561 -66.75 19.94 5.60
N GLU A 562 -67.44 19.32 4.65
CA GLU A 562 -66.87 18.38 3.68
C GLU A 562 -65.77 19.05 2.80
N LEU A 563 -65.96 20.32 2.41
CA LEU A 563 -64.96 21.11 1.67
C LEU A 563 -63.79 21.59 2.56
N GLU A 564 -64.07 22.02 3.78
CA GLU A 564 -63.05 22.43 4.76
C GLU A 564 -62.16 21.23 5.12
N ASN A 565 -62.75 20.05 5.35
CA ASN A 565 -62.05 18.80 5.67
C ASN A 565 -61.19 18.29 4.51
N THR A 566 -61.69 18.32 3.27
CA THR A 566 -60.88 17.92 2.09
C THR A 566 -59.73 18.89 1.84
N ARG A 567 -59.93 20.19 2.05
CA ARG A 567 -58.87 21.21 1.96
C ARG A 567 -57.81 21.03 3.05
N SER A 568 -58.23 20.76 4.28
CA SER A 568 -57.37 20.48 5.43
C SER A 568 -56.58 19.19 5.23
N SER A 569 -57.22 18.15 4.69
CA SER A 569 -56.56 16.88 4.36
C SER A 569 -55.50 17.04 3.27
N MET A 570 -55.77 17.79 2.19
CA MET A 570 -54.74 18.10 1.19
C MET A 570 -53.57 18.87 1.80
N GLN A 571 -53.84 19.91 2.60
CA GLN A 571 -52.79 20.67 3.29
C GLN A 571 -51.94 19.74 4.19
N GLN A 572 -52.57 18.90 5.00
CA GLN A 572 -51.90 17.93 5.86
C GLN A 572 -51.02 16.94 5.05
N THR A 573 -51.51 16.41 3.92
CA THR A 573 -50.68 15.53 3.07
C THR A 573 -49.50 16.25 2.43
N GLN A 574 -49.63 17.55 2.13
CA GLN A 574 -48.55 18.35 1.55
C GLN A 574 -47.52 18.74 2.62
N GLU A 575 -47.96 19.08 3.84
CA GLU A 575 -47.10 19.29 5.01
C GLU A 575 -46.32 18.02 5.37
N GLU A 576 -46.98 16.86 5.37
CA GLU A 576 -46.32 15.55 5.50
C GLU A 576 -45.29 15.30 4.40
N PHE A 577 -45.57 15.68 3.15
CA PHE A 577 -44.64 15.49 2.03
C PHE A 577 -43.41 16.41 2.17
N THR A 578 -43.59 17.65 2.64
CA THR A 578 -42.45 18.53 2.99
C THR A 578 -41.64 17.98 4.16
N ALA A 579 -42.28 17.49 5.22
CA ALA A 579 -41.58 16.88 6.36
C ALA A 579 -40.79 15.63 5.94
N LYS A 580 -41.37 14.74 5.12
CA LYS A 580 -40.67 13.56 4.56
C LYS A 580 -39.47 13.97 3.69
N LYS A 581 -39.60 15.04 2.90
CA LYS A 581 -38.49 15.60 2.10
C LYS A 581 -37.39 16.19 2.98
N GLU A 582 -37.73 16.88 4.07
CA GLU A 582 -36.75 17.45 5.00
C GLU A 582 -36.01 16.37 5.80
N VAL A 583 -36.70 15.31 6.23
CA VAL A 583 -36.09 14.11 6.84
C VAL A 583 -35.10 13.46 5.87
N LEU A 584 -35.49 13.18 4.63
CA LEU A 584 -34.59 12.61 3.61
C LEU A 584 -33.40 13.55 3.30
N GLN A 585 -33.61 14.87 3.30
CA GLN A 585 -32.55 15.85 3.07
C GLN A 585 -31.55 15.89 4.25
N ALA A 586 -32.02 15.72 5.49
CA ALA A 586 -31.19 15.59 6.68
C ALA A 586 -30.43 14.26 6.70
N GLU A 587 -31.09 13.16 6.35
CA GLU A 587 -30.51 11.81 6.27
C GLU A 587 -29.39 11.74 5.22
N ILE A 588 -29.64 12.27 4.00
CA ILE A 588 -28.60 12.44 2.96
C ILE A 588 -27.43 13.28 3.50
N SER A 589 -27.70 14.36 4.23
CA SER A 589 -26.64 15.21 4.80
C SER A 589 -25.83 14.50 5.87
N SER A 590 -26.47 13.64 6.68
CA SER A 590 -25.80 12.79 7.67
C SER A 590 -24.90 11.76 7.01
N VAL A 591 -25.41 11.04 6.00
CA VAL A 591 -24.62 10.07 5.22
C VAL A 591 -23.45 10.75 4.50
N GLN A 592 -23.63 11.97 3.99
CA GLN A 592 -22.55 12.77 3.41
C GLN A 592 -21.45 13.08 4.45
N GLN A 593 -21.84 13.48 5.66
CA GLN A 593 -20.94 13.79 6.76
C GLN A 593 -20.20 12.54 7.28
N GLU A 594 -20.87 11.39 7.38
CA GLU A 594 -20.24 10.10 7.73
C GLU A 594 -19.24 9.67 6.67
N ARG A 595 -19.59 9.76 5.38
CA ARG A 595 -18.70 9.46 4.26
C ARG A 595 -17.43 10.31 4.30
N ASP A 596 -17.58 11.63 4.52
CA ASP A 596 -16.45 12.56 4.55
C ASP A 596 -15.59 12.38 5.83
N LEU A 597 -16.17 11.91 6.95
CA LEU A 597 -15.44 11.50 8.16
C LEU A 597 -14.69 10.17 7.96
N LEU A 598 -15.30 9.18 7.31
CA LEU A 598 -14.67 7.91 6.94
C LEU A 598 -13.50 8.14 5.97
N GLN A 599 -13.66 9.03 4.98
CA GLN A 599 -12.59 9.40 4.07
C GLN A 599 -11.41 10.07 4.79
N GLN A 600 -11.68 10.95 5.76
CA GLN A 600 -10.64 11.53 6.63
C GLN A 600 -9.98 10.48 7.55
N CYS A 601 -10.74 9.49 8.03
CA CYS A 601 -10.21 8.41 8.86
C CYS A 601 -9.27 7.51 8.05
N ASN A 602 -9.70 7.07 6.87
CA ASN A 602 -8.89 6.27 5.94
C ASN A 602 -7.62 7.02 5.55
N HIS A 603 -7.71 8.30 5.19
CA HIS A 603 -6.52 9.10 4.83
C HIS A 603 -5.51 9.18 5.98
N ARG A 604 -5.97 9.37 7.24
CA ARG A 604 -5.09 9.34 8.43
C ARG A 604 -4.49 7.96 8.70
N ILE A 605 -5.19 6.88 8.35
CA ILE A 605 -4.68 5.50 8.47
C ILE A 605 -3.62 5.23 7.39
N GLU A 606 -3.87 5.61 6.14
CA GLU A 606 -2.92 5.55 5.03
C GLU A 606 -1.65 6.36 5.32
N GLU A 607 -1.80 7.60 5.80
CA GLU A 607 -0.69 8.48 6.16
C GLU A 607 0.12 7.91 7.34
N ARG A 608 -0.55 7.34 8.36
CA ARG A 608 0.11 6.63 9.46
C ARG A 608 0.86 5.38 8.98
N ILE A 609 0.29 4.60 8.08
CA ILE A 609 0.94 3.41 7.50
C ILE A 609 2.16 3.81 6.67
N ARG A 610 2.03 4.85 5.83
CA ARG A 610 3.14 5.43 5.07
C ARG A 610 4.27 5.91 5.98
N LEU A 611 3.96 6.67 7.03
CA LEU A 611 4.95 7.14 8.01
C LEU A 611 5.58 5.99 8.82
N GLN A 612 4.84 4.90 9.08
CA GLN A 612 5.41 3.69 9.68
C GLN A 612 6.42 3.01 8.74
N PHE A 613 6.09 2.83 7.46
CA PHE A 613 7.03 2.27 6.48
C PHE A 613 8.25 3.17 6.28
N GLU A 614 8.05 4.48 6.10
CA GLU A 614 9.13 5.45 5.92
C GLU A 614 10.06 5.50 7.13
N LYS A 615 9.52 5.39 8.35
CA LYS A 615 10.32 5.22 9.57
C LYS A 615 11.03 3.86 9.61
N GLN A 616 10.36 2.75 9.30
CA GLN A 616 10.98 1.41 9.32
C GLN A 616 12.15 1.30 8.33
N PHE A 617 12.01 1.84 7.11
CA PHE A 617 13.13 1.92 6.16
C PHE A 617 14.25 2.86 6.64
N SER A 618 13.92 4.00 7.26
CA SER A 618 14.93 4.88 7.87
C SER A 618 15.70 4.17 9.00
N ASP A 619 14.99 3.51 9.92
CA ASP A 619 15.58 2.82 11.07
C ASP A 619 16.49 1.66 10.58
N GLN A 620 16.04 0.84 9.61
CA GLN A 620 16.87 -0.20 8.98
C GLN A 620 18.13 0.37 8.29
N ILE A 621 18.01 1.50 7.59
CA ILE A 621 19.17 2.16 6.95
C ILE A 621 20.15 2.71 8.01
N VAL A 622 19.68 3.09 9.19
CA VAL A 622 20.53 3.49 10.33
C VAL A 622 21.21 2.28 10.96
N GLU A 623 20.50 1.15 11.16
CA GLU A 623 21.10 -0.07 11.70
C GLU A 623 22.15 -0.66 10.76
N LEU A 624 21.88 -0.77 9.45
CA LEU A 624 22.86 -1.23 8.46
C LEU A 624 24.11 -0.32 8.38
N LYS A 625 23.97 0.99 8.60
CA LYS A 625 25.12 1.91 8.72
C LYS A 625 25.91 1.65 10.00
N ARG A 626 25.23 1.56 11.15
CA ARG A 626 25.84 1.24 12.45
C ARG A 626 26.64 -0.06 12.38
N GLU A 627 26.09 -1.10 11.76
CA GLU A 627 26.72 -2.41 11.62
C GLU A 627 27.95 -2.35 10.72
N ARG A 628 27.87 -1.66 9.59
CA ARG A 628 29.02 -1.43 8.72
C ARG A 628 30.13 -0.62 9.40
N GLU A 629 29.77 0.36 10.24
CA GLU A 629 30.73 1.08 11.10
C GLU A 629 31.29 0.22 12.23
N GLU A 630 30.52 -0.76 12.74
CA GLU A 630 30.95 -1.77 13.72
C GLU A 630 31.96 -2.75 13.11
N GLU A 631 31.73 -3.20 11.89
CA GLU A 631 32.67 -4.02 11.12
C GLU A 631 33.96 -3.24 10.83
N ILE A 632 33.86 -2.00 10.33
CA ILE A 632 35.03 -1.15 10.07
C ILE A 632 35.85 -0.93 11.37
N ARG A 633 35.18 -0.71 12.51
CA ARG A 633 35.87 -0.62 13.82
C ARG A 633 36.58 -1.93 14.19
N LYS A 634 35.93 -3.08 14.03
CA LYS A 634 36.53 -4.41 14.31
C LYS A 634 37.72 -4.70 13.37
N THR A 635 37.60 -4.41 12.07
CA THR A 635 38.72 -4.61 11.12
C THR A 635 39.87 -3.68 11.42
N ASN A 636 39.61 -2.44 11.85
CA ASN A 636 40.66 -1.49 12.24
C ASN A 636 41.35 -1.92 13.54
N GLN A 637 40.61 -2.44 14.53
CA GLN A 637 41.18 -2.99 15.77
C GLN A 637 42.06 -4.24 15.50
N LEU A 638 41.60 -5.15 14.63
CA LEU A 638 42.41 -6.30 14.19
C LEU A 638 43.67 -5.86 13.43
N TRP A 639 43.58 -4.80 12.60
CA TRP A 639 44.75 -4.20 11.96
C TRP A 639 45.71 -3.54 12.94
N GLN A 640 45.20 -2.83 13.96
CA GLN A 640 46.01 -2.23 15.01
C GLN A 640 46.77 -3.29 15.81
N HIS A 641 46.10 -4.33 16.30
CA HIS A 641 46.75 -5.45 16.97
C HIS A 641 47.77 -6.18 16.07
N ARG A 642 47.50 -6.30 14.76
CA ARG A 642 48.49 -6.90 13.83
C ARG A 642 49.71 -6.00 13.60
N VAL A 643 49.54 -4.67 13.63
CA VAL A 643 50.67 -3.73 13.59
C VAL A 643 51.46 -3.76 14.88
N GLU A 644 50.80 -3.81 16.04
CA GLU A 644 51.44 -3.97 17.36
C GLU A 644 52.24 -5.28 17.43
N GLU A 645 51.65 -6.42 17.03
CA GLU A 645 52.32 -7.73 16.99
C GLU A 645 53.57 -7.72 16.09
N LEU A 646 53.48 -7.08 14.91
CA LEU A 646 54.61 -6.94 13.99
C LEU A 646 55.67 -5.97 14.52
N GLN A 647 55.29 -4.92 15.26
CA GLN A 647 56.23 -4.04 15.96
C GLN A 647 56.98 -4.80 17.05
N THR A 648 56.29 -5.56 17.90
CA THR A 648 56.92 -6.42 18.92
C THR A 648 57.85 -7.45 18.27
N GLN A 649 57.46 -8.11 17.18
CA GLN A 649 58.35 -9.03 16.45
C GLN A 649 59.60 -8.35 15.85
N LEU A 650 59.50 -7.08 15.45
CA LEU A 650 60.64 -6.26 14.98
C LEU A 650 61.52 -5.74 16.12
N GLU A 651 60.98 -5.64 17.34
CA GLU A 651 61.72 -5.28 18.56
C GLU A 651 62.41 -6.50 19.15
N GLU A 652 61.74 -7.65 19.23
CA GLU A 652 62.34 -8.95 19.58
C GLU A 652 63.49 -9.31 18.63
N ARG A 653 63.30 -9.14 17.30
CA ARG A 653 64.37 -9.35 16.32
C ARG A 653 65.54 -8.37 16.48
N ARG A 654 65.28 -7.12 16.88
CA ARG A 654 66.36 -6.16 17.21
C ARG A 654 67.10 -6.57 18.47
N ALA A 655 66.40 -6.85 19.57
CA ALA A 655 67.01 -7.31 20.82
C ALA A 655 67.80 -8.63 20.64
N LEU A 656 67.32 -9.56 19.80
CA LEU A 656 68.06 -10.77 19.43
C LEU A 656 69.30 -10.45 18.57
N SER A 657 69.22 -9.48 17.65
CA SER A 657 70.37 -9.02 16.86
C SER A 657 71.42 -8.36 17.75
N GLU A 658 71.03 -7.39 18.58
CA GLU A 658 71.88 -6.69 19.55
C GLU A 658 72.52 -7.68 20.54
N LYS A 659 71.78 -8.69 21.00
CA LYS A 659 72.32 -9.75 21.86
C LYS A 659 73.32 -10.65 21.12
N MET A 660 73.06 -11.02 19.87
CA MET A 660 74.00 -11.78 19.05
C MET A 660 75.25 -10.96 18.70
N GLU A 661 75.12 -9.65 18.53
CA GLU A 661 76.21 -8.71 18.28
C GLU A 661 77.06 -8.51 19.53
N GLY A 662 76.45 -8.24 20.69
CA GLY A 662 77.11 -8.21 22.01
C GLY A 662 77.61 -9.58 22.51
N GLU A 663 77.22 -10.69 21.87
CA GLU A 663 77.84 -12.00 22.05
C GLU A 663 78.99 -12.27 21.07
N ARG A 664 78.98 -11.72 19.84
CA ARG A 664 80.18 -11.68 18.99
C ARG A 664 81.26 -10.80 19.60
N GLU A 665 80.87 -9.63 20.11
CA GLU A 665 81.75 -8.68 20.77
C GLU A 665 82.33 -9.26 22.07
N ARG A 666 81.58 -10.08 22.83
CA ARG A 666 82.17 -10.84 23.96
C ARG A 666 82.97 -12.08 23.57
N ARG A 667 82.80 -12.63 22.36
CA ARG A 667 83.58 -13.78 21.85
C ARG A 667 84.87 -13.37 21.12
N TYR A 668 84.98 -12.13 20.64
CA TYR A 668 86.14 -11.63 19.87
C TYR A 668 86.64 -10.21 20.25
N GLY A 669 85.94 -9.48 21.12
CA GLY A 669 86.23 -8.08 21.45
C GLY A 669 87.37 -7.89 22.45
N ASP A 670 87.09 -7.94 23.76
CA ASP A 670 87.99 -7.42 24.81
C ASP A 670 89.44 -7.95 24.74
N GLY A 671 89.64 -9.20 24.29
CA GLY A 671 90.98 -9.77 24.14
C GLY A 671 91.72 -9.33 22.88
N GLU A 672 91.04 -9.15 21.74
CA GLU A 672 91.67 -8.90 20.42
C GLU A 672 91.45 -7.50 19.89
N MET A 673 90.27 -6.93 20.09
CA MET A 673 90.03 -5.51 19.86
C MET A 673 90.89 -4.64 20.78
N GLU A 674 91.12 -5.01 22.04
CA GLU A 674 91.96 -4.18 22.93
C GLU A 674 93.46 -4.35 22.65
N ARG A 675 93.92 -5.57 22.28
CA ARG A 675 95.26 -5.76 21.71
C ARG A 675 95.42 -4.98 20.41
N MET A 676 94.41 -4.96 19.54
CA MET A 676 94.43 -4.22 18.28
C MET A 676 94.35 -2.70 18.50
N LYS A 677 93.58 -2.20 19.49
CA LYS A 677 93.61 -0.78 19.90
C LYS A 677 94.99 -0.41 20.43
N GLN A 678 95.62 -1.24 21.26
CA GLN A 678 96.99 -1.02 21.73
C GLN A 678 98.01 -1.07 20.59
N GLU A 679 97.87 -1.96 19.60
CA GLU A 679 98.80 -2.04 18.47
C GLU A 679 98.57 -0.93 17.44
N ILE A 680 97.32 -0.51 17.22
CA ILE A 680 96.95 0.70 16.48
C ILE A 680 97.44 1.94 17.23
N GLN A 681 97.44 1.96 18.56
CA GLN A 681 97.97 3.08 19.34
C GLN A 681 99.50 3.11 19.28
N LYS A 682 100.20 2.00 19.49
CA LYS A 682 101.66 1.90 19.27
C LYS A 682 102.05 2.30 17.85
N THR A 683 101.30 1.87 16.84
CA THR A 683 101.56 2.29 15.46
C THR A 683 101.16 3.74 15.20
N ARG A 684 100.17 4.32 15.89
CA ARG A 684 99.92 5.78 15.86
C ARG A 684 101.02 6.57 16.55
N ASP A 685 101.51 6.12 17.70
CA ASP A 685 102.60 6.77 18.44
C ASP A 685 103.93 6.65 17.69
N MET A 686 104.19 5.49 17.08
CA MET A 686 105.34 5.28 16.19
C MET A 686 105.18 6.01 14.86
N ASN A 687 103.97 6.12 14.28
CA ASN A 687 103.73 6.94 13.09
C ASN A 687 103.75 8.44 13.42
N SER A 688 103.42 8.85 14.64
CA SER A 688 103.56 10.22 15.16
C SER A 688 105.04 10.56 15.40
N SER A 689 105.81 9.62 15.97
CA SER A 689 107.27 9.73 16.11
C SER A 689 107.96 9.76 14.75
N LEU A 690 107.59 8.87 13.83
CA LEU A 690 108.08 8.88 12.44
C LEU A 690 107.62 10.13 11.68
N ARG A 691 106.41 10.66 11.91
CA ARG A 691 105.98 11.96 11.37
C ARG A 691 106.74 13.12 12.01
N SER A 692 107.14 13.04 13.27
CA SER A 692 107.95 14.08 13.93
C SER A 692 109.40 14.04 13.44
N GLN A 693 109.96 12.85 13.24
CA GLN A 693 111.27 12.65 12.60
C GLN A 693 111.23 13.08 11.13
N LEU A 694 110.20 12.69 10.37
CA LEU A 694 109.97 13.17 9.01
C LEU A 694 109.72 14.68 8.98
N HIS A 695 108.98 15.28 9.91
CA HIS A 695 108.81 16.75 9.97
C HIS A 695 110.10 17.46 10.40
N SER A 696 111.00 16.82 11.15
CA SER A 696 112.34 17.34 11.41
C SER A 696 113.19 17.31 10.13
N ILE A 697 113.25 16.15 9.47
CA ILE A 697 113.95 15.96 8.18
C ILE A 697 113.33 16.82 7.06
N ILE A 698 112.02 17.05 7.08
CA ILE A 698 111.30 17.91 6.15
C ILE A 698 111.48 19.37 6.52
N GLN A 699 111.58 19.77 7.80
CA GLN A 699 111.98 21.14 8.16
C GLN A 699 113.45 21.44 7.83
N GLU A 700 114.32 20.43 7.86
CA GLU A 700 115.72 20.54 7.46
C GLU A 700 115.84 20.59 5.93
N LYS A 701 115.17 19.67 5.22
CA LYS A 701 114.98 19.77 3.76
C LYS A 701 114.25 21.03 3.35
N GLU A 702 113.30 21.57 4.09
CA GLU A 702 112.62 22.84 3.78
C GLU A 702 113.53 24.03 4.02
N ARG A 703 114.47 23.99 4.96
CA ARG A 703 115.50 25.06 5.05
C ARG A 703 116.40 25.04 3.82
N LEU A 704 116.85 23.85 3.41
CA LEU A 704 117.63 23.65 2.18
C LEU A 704 116.83 23.96 0.91
N MET A 705 115.55 23.61 0.87
CA MET A 705 114.66 23.78 -0.28
C MET A 705 114.08 25.19 -0.34
N LYS A 706 113.91 25.92 0.77
CA LYS A 706 113.64 27.37 0.75
C LYS A 706 114.87 28.17 0.32
N GLN A 707 116.08 27.62 0.48
CA GLN A 707 117.29 28.11 -0.20
C GLN A 707 117.31 27.84 -1.71
N GLN A 708 116.50 26.90 -2.23
CA GLN A 708 116.43 26.54 -3.67
C GLN A 708 115.18 27.11 -4.38
N LEU A 709 114.02 27.16 -3.70
CA LEU A 709 112.76 27.77 -4.15
C LEU A 709 112.78 29.31 -4.13
N GLN A 710 113.91 29.92 -3.73
CA GLN A 710 114.22 31.30 -4.04
C GLN A 710 114.58 31.49 -5.54
N VAL A 711 114.81 30.39 -6.27
CA VAL A 711 115.27 30.36 -7.68
C VAL A 711 114.23 29.75 -8.64
N VAL A 712 113.21 29.06 -8.13
CA VAL A 712 112.13 28.45 -8.95
C VAL A 712 110.77 28.89 -8.41
N LYS A 713 110.34 30.08 -8.85
CA LYS A 713 109.04 30.69 -8.53
C LYS A 713 108.44 31.44 -9.74
N GLU A 714 108.70 30.90 -10.92
CA GLU A 714 108.04 31.22 -12.17
C GLU A 714 107.50 29.88 -12.71
N GLU A 715 106.32 29.90 -13.35
CA GLU A 715 105.61 28.75 -13.98
C GLU A 715 105.07 27.68 -12.98
N ASP A 716 103.79 27.27 -12.96
CA ASP A 716 102.61 27.56 -13.80
C ASP A 716 101.30 27.64 -12.97
N GLU A 717 100.18 28.08 -13.58
CA GLU A 717 98.85 28.22 -12.96
C GLU A 717 97.92 27.00 -13.19
N ASP A 718 96.98 26.73 -12.27
CA ASP A 718 95.94 25.71 -12.48
C ASP A 718 94.79 26.22 -13.37
N GLU A 719 94.29 25.40 -14.30
CA GLU A 719 92.93 25.53 -14.89
C GLU A 719 92.28 24.20 -15.29
N GLU A 720 93.02 23.21 -15.81
CA GLU A 720 92.42 21.97 -16.37
C GLU A 720 91.62 21.16 -15.34
N ASP A 721 92.16 20.96 -14.12
CA ASP A 721 91.46 20.26 -13.03
C ASP A 721 90.12 20.91 -12.65
N ARG A 722 90.03 22.25 -12.78
CA ARG A 722 88.77 22.98 -12.53
C ARG A 722 87.73 22.73 -13.62
N SER A 723 88.12 22.25 -14.80
CA SER A 723 87.17 21.84 -15.85
C SER A 723 86.58 20.46 -15.55
N VAL A 724 87.43 19.45 -15.33
CA VAL A 724 87.02 18.05 -15.10
C VAL A 724 86.04 17.93 -13.93
N LEU A 725 86.36 18.56 -12.79
CA LEU A 725 85.52 18.55 -11.58
C LEU A 725 84.14 19.22 -11.76
N ARG A 726 83.92 20.02 -12.82
CA ARG A 726 82.60 20.56 -13.17
C ARG A 726 81.79 19.56 -14.00
N GLU A 727 82.44 18.86 -14.94
CA GLU A 727 81.78 17.85 -15.77
C GLU A 727 81.40 16.59 -14.97
N GLU A 728 82.25 16.12 -14.06
CA GLU A 728 81.93 15.03 -13.13
C GLU A 728 80.70 15.34 -12.27
N ARG A 729 80.59 16.58 -11.75
CA ARG A 729 79.44 17.03 -10.96
C ARG A 729 78.15 17.05 -11.78
N LEU A 730 78.21 17.51 -13.03
CA LEU A 730 77.06 17.47 -13.95
C LEU A 730 76.63 16.05 -14.28
N ASN A 731 77.58 15.12 -14.46
CA ASN A 731 77.29 13.72 -14.72
C ASN A 731 76.73 13.01 -13.47
N HIS A 732 77.22 13.32 -12.27
CA HIS A 732 76.62 12.85 -11.02
C HIS A 732 75.20 13.40 -10.81
N GLN A 733 74.96 14.68 -11.10
CA GLN A 733 73.62 15.28 -11.04
C GLN A 733 72.64 14.60 -12.01
N ARG A 734 73.07 14.29 -13.24
CA ARG A 734 72.27 13.53 -14.21
C ARG A 734 71.98 12.10 -13.71
N ALA A 735 72.97 11.42 -13.13
CA ALA A 735 72.79 10.08 -12.58
C ALA A 735 71.77 10.07 -11.42
N LEU A 736 71.83 11.05 -10.52
CA LEU A 736 70.83 11.21 -9.46
C LEU A 736 69.42 11.45 -10.03
N GLN A 737 69.28 12.32 -11.03
CA GLN A 737 67.98 12.58 -11.68
C GLN A 737 67.38 11.34 -12.37
N VAL A 738 68.22 10.47 -12.95
CA VAL A 738 67.77 9.19 -13.53
C VAL A 738 67.31 8.22 -12.42
N LEU A 739 68.07 8.12 -11.31
CA LEU A 739 67.70 7.27 -10.17
C LEU A 739 66.43 7.77 -9.46
N GLU A 740 66.24 9.08 -9.33
CA GLU A 740 65.02 9.71 -8.81
C GLU A 740 63.81 9.41 -9.70
N ALA A 741 63.98 9.49 -11.03
CA ALA A 741 62.93 9.13 -11.98
C ALA A 741 62.56 7.65 -11.90
N GLN A 742 63.56 6.75 -11.86
CA GLN A 742 63.36 5.31 -11.71
C GLN A 742 62.66 4.96 -10.40
N ALA A 743 63.12 5.50 -9.26
CA ALA A 743 62.49 5.29 -7.97
C ALA A 743 61.03 5.80 -7.92
N HIS A 744 60.72 6.88 -8.65
CA HIS A 744 59.35 7.36 -8.81
C HIS A 744 58.49 6.47 -9.73
N GLU A 745 59.05 5.90 -10.79
CA GLU A 745 58.36 4.95 -11.67
C GLU A 745 58.07 3.62 -10.96
N GLU A 746 59.04 3.10 -10.21
CA GLU A 746 58.87 1.93 -9.32
C GLU A 746 57.80 2.18 -8.25
N LEU A 747 57.79 3.36 -7.61
CA LEU A 747 56.73 3.74 -6.67
C LEU A 747 55.35 3.85 -7.33
N GLN A 748 55.27 4.23 -8.61
CA GLN A 748 54.01 4.26 -9.34
C GLN A 748 53.55 2.86 -9.76
N SER A 749 54.45 2.00 -10.23
CA SER A 749 54.11 0.62 -10.61
C SER A 749 53.70 -0.20 -9.38
N GLU A 750 54.36 -0.05 -8.24
CA GLU A 750 53.96 -0.71 -6.99
C GLU A 750 52.62 -0.21 -6.45
N ARG A 751 52.32 1.10 -6.57
CA ARG A 751 50.98 1.64 -6.28
C ARG A 751 49.91 1.02 -7.19
N GLN A 752 50.19 0.85 -8.48
CA GLN A 752 49.28 0.18 -9.41
C GLN A 752 49.12 -1.32 -9.08
N ARG A 753 50.20 -1.99 -8.65
CA ARG A 753 50.18 -3.40 -8.21
C ARG A 753 49.34 -3.59 -6.96
N LEU A 754 49.48 -2.71 -5.96
CA LEU A 754 48.64 -2.72 -4.75
C LEU A 754 47.17 -2.38 -5.05
N LEU A 755 46.89 -1.41 -5.92
CA LEU A 755 45.52 -1.08 -6.34
C LEU A 755 44.84 -2.23 -7.09
N THR A 756 45.57 -2.92 -7.98
CA THR A 756 45.05 -4.10 -8.68
C THR A 756 44.88 -5.29 -7.74
N GLN A 757 45.79 -5.51 -6.79
CA GLN A 757 45.65 -6.53 -5.75
C GLN A 757 44.42 -6.28 -4.86
N HIS A 758 44.22 -5.06 -4.36
CA HIS A 758 43.04 -4.71 -3.57
C HIS A 758 41.73 -4.80 -4.37
N LYS A 759 41.75 -4.44 -5.67
CA LYS A 759 40.60 -4.65 -6.56
C LYS A 759 40.26 -6.15 -6.67
N LEU A 760 41.26 -7.01 -6.90
CA LEU A 760 41.07 -8.46 -6.97
C LEU A 760 40.58 -9.07 -5.64
N GLN A 761 41.04 -8.54 -4.50
CA GLN A 761 40.52 -8.92 -3.18
C GLN A 761 39.04 -8.54 -3.01
N LEU A 762 38.66 -7.31 -3.39
CA LEU A 762 37.27 -6.85 -3.35
C LEU A 762 36.37 -7.63 -4.31
N ASP A 763 36.84 -7.93 -5.52
CA ASP A 763 36.08 -8.69 -6.52
C ASP A 763 35.96 -10.17 -6.11
N LYS A 764 36.97 -10.74 -5.43
CA LYS A 764 36.87 -12.05 -4.76
C LYS A 764 35.82 -12.03 -3.62
N GLN A 765 35.85 -11.05 -2.73
CA GLN A 765 34.89 -10.95 -1.63
C GLN A 765 33.45 -10.77 -2.13
N LYS A 766 33.24 -10.03 -3.23
CA LYS A 766 31.92 -9.94 -3.90
C LYS A 766 31.47 -11.29 -4.46
N ALA A 767 32.38 -12.07 -5.06
CA ALA A 767 32.08 -13.40 -5.56
C ALA A 767 31.71 -14.37 -4.41
N GLU A 768 32.47 -14.37 -3.32
CA GLU A 768 32.20 -15.17 -2.12
C GLU A 768 30.83 -14.82 -1.50
N LEU A 769 30.51 -13.52 -1.36
CA LEU A 769 29.21 -13.06 -0.85
C LEU A 769 28.05 -13.41 -1.81
N THR A 770 28.28 -13.33 -3.12
CA THR A 770 27.29 -13.71 -4.15
C THR A 770 27.04 -15.21 -4.14
N GLN A 771 28.08 -16.02 -3.95
CA GLN A 771 27.97 -17.46 -3.77
C GLN A 771 27.17 -17.80 -2.50
N GLN A 772 27.51 -17.21 -1.35
CA GLN A 772 26.76 -17.41 -0.10
C GLN A 772 25.28 -17.03 -0.24
N HIS A 773 24.97 -15.91 -0.91
CA HIS A 773 23.59 -15.52 -1.18
C HIS A 773 22.88 -16.53 -2.09
N THR A 774 23.55 -17.02 -3.14
CA THR A 774 22.99 -18.04 -4.05
C THR A 774 22.74 -19.37 -3.34
N GLU A 775 23.67 -19.81 -2.48
CA GLU A 775 23.53 -21.01 -1.67
C GLU A 775 22.44 -20.89 -0.61
N TRP A 776 22.31 -19.72 0.03
CA TRP A 776 21.24 -19.43 0.98
C TRP A 776 19.86 -19.45 0.29
N VAL A 777 19.72 -18.76 -0.85
CA VAL A 777 18.49 -18.81 -1.67
C VAL A 777 18.18 -20.26 -2.05
N ARG A 778 19.16 -21.04 -2.53
CA ARG A 778 18.98 -22.46 -2.87
C ARG A 778 18.49 -23.29 -1.68
N GLN A 779 19.05 -23.07 -0.49
CA GLN A 779 18.63 -23.75 0.75
C GLN A 779 17.22 -23.35 1.20
N VAL A 780 16.82 -22.08 1.05
CA VAL A 780 15.47 -21.60 1.38
C VAL A 780 14.46 -22.18 0.40
N THR A 781 14.74 -22.13 -0.91
CA THR A 781 13.90 -22.78 -1.93
C THR A 781 13.77 -24.28 -1.69
N GLN A 782 14.86 -24.97 -1.33
CA GLN A 782 14.82 -26.41 -0.99
C GLN A 782 13.94 -26.70 0.22
N ARG A 783 14.00 -25.89 1.29
CA ARG A 783 13.12 -26.04 2.47
C ARG A 783 11.65 -25.79 2.12
N HIS A 784 11.33 -24.74 1.36
CA HIS A 784 9.95 -24.47 0.93
C HIS A 784 9.42 -25.56 0.00
N MET A 785 10.25 -26.11 -0.89
CA MET A 785 9.87 -27.21 -1.76
C MET A 785 9.54 -28.48 -0.96
N GLN A 786 10.36 -28.83 0.04
CA GLN A 786 10.06 -29.93 0.95
C GLN A 786 8.74 -29.71 1.71
N GLN A 787 8.53 -28.51 2.28
CA GLN A 787 7.28 -28.18 2.97
C GLN A 787 6.04 -28.27 2.07
N ILE A 788 6.17 -27.92 0.79
CA ILE A 788 5.10 -28.08 -0.21
C ILE A 788 4.84 -29.57 -0.50
N GLU A 789 5.88 -30.39 -0.63
CA GLU A 789 5.76 -31.84 -0.84
C GLU A 789 5.14 -32.53 0.38
N ASP A 790 5.57 -32.18 1.60
CA ASP A 790 5.03 -32.68 2.86
C ASP A 790 3.53 -32.34 2.99
N LEU A 791 3.13 -31.08 2.73
CA LEU A 791 1.73 -30.66 2.72
C LEU A 791 0.91 -31.33 1.61
N GLN A 792 1.49 -31.59 0.44
CA GLN A 792 0.83 -32.36 -0.62
C GLN A 792 0.59 -33.81 -0.20
N ASN A 793 1.53 -34.42 0.53
CA ASN A 793 1.38 -35.76 1.10
C ASN A 793 0.32 -35.80 2.21
N GLU A 794 0.24 -34.79 3.09
CA GLU A 794 -0.84 -34.65 4.07
C GLU A 794 -2.22 -34.51 3.40
N ILE A 795 -2.34 -33.64 2.39
CA ILE A 795 -3.59 -33.48 1.62
C ILE A 795 -3.96 -34.78 0.89
N HIS A 796 -2.99 -35.49 0.32
CA HIS A 796 -3.22 -36.75 -0.39
C HIS A 796 -3.69 -37.86 0.57
N THR A 797 -3.01 -38.06 1.70
CA THR A 797 -3.39 -39.05 2.72
C THR A 797 -4.73 -38.72 3.39
N HIS A 798 -5.02 -37.44 3.65
CA HIS A 798 -6.35 -37.01 4.11
C HIS A 798 -7.44 -37.30 3.06
N THR A 799 -7.17 -37.06 1.77
CA THR A 799 -8.11 -37.37 0.68
C THR A 799 -8.39 -38.88 0.59
N GLN A 800 -7.37 -39.73 0.69
CA GLN A 800 -7.53 -41.18 0.76
C GLN A 800 -8.36 -41.60 1.99
N MET A 801 -8.08 -41.03 3.17
CA MET A 801 -8.81 -41.32 4.41
C MET A 801 -10.30 -40.94 4.30
N MET A 802 -10.60 -39.80 3.68
CA MET A 802 -11.98 -39.34 3.45
C MET A 802 -12.73 -40.23 2.45
N ALA A 803 -12.06 -40.71 1.40
CA ALA A 803 -12.62 -41.70 0.47
C ALA A 803 -12.93 -43.02 1.19
N LEU A 804 -11.97 -43.58 1.95
CA LEU A 804 -12.17 -44.79 2.75
C LEU A 804 -13.30 -44.64 3.79
N GLN A 805 -13.43 -43.46 4.41
CA GLN A 805 -14.53 -43.18 5.33
C GLN A 805 -15.89 -43.09 4.60
N GLN A 806 -15.92 -42.56 3.38
CA GLN A 806 -17.12 -42.54 2.53
C GLN A 806 -17.49 -43.96 2.10
N ASP A 807 -16.55 -44.80 1.71
CA ASP A 807 -16.80 -46.19 1.32
C ASP A 807 -17.26 -47.04 2.51
N LEU A 808 -16.68 -46.85 3.70
CA LEU A 808 -17.18 -47.49 4.93
C LEU A 808 -18.61 -47.03 5.28
N LYS A 809 -18.94 -45.75 5.05
CA LYS A 809 -20.32 -45.24 5.20
C LYS A 809 -21.28 -45.86 4.15
N GLN A 810 -20.82 -46.10 2.93
CA GLN A 810 -21.61 -46.80 1.90
C GLN A 810 -21.81 -48.28 2.25
N GLN A 811 -20.75 -48.98 2.66
CA GLN A 811 -20.80 -50.39 3.08
C GLN A 811 -21.76 -50.60 4.24
N ASN A 812 -21.73 -49.73 5.26
CA ASN A 812 -22.68 -49.80 6.39
C ASN A 812 -24.14 -49.57 5.96
N ARG A 813 -24.39 -48.70 4.97
CA ARG A 813 -25.74 -48.54 4.38
C ARG A 813 -26.17 -49.78 3.62
N LEU A 814 -25.30 -50.36 2.80
CA LEU A 814 -25.59 -51.60 2.07
C LEU A 814 -25.92 -52.75 3.02
N GLN A 815 -25.11 -52.99 4.06
CA GLN A 815 -25.42 -54.01 5.08
C GLN A 815 -26.70 -53.71 5.88
N SER A 816 -27.13 -52.45 5.98
CA SER A 816 -28.41 -52.10 6.63
C SER A 816 -29.60 -52.45 5.75
N LEU A 817 -29.49 -52.19 4.44
CA LEU A 817 -30.49 -52.58 3.45
C LEU A 817 -30.56 -54.10 3.25
N GLU A 818 -29.42 -54.78 3.32
CA GLU A 818 -29.30 -56.25 3.26
C GLU A 818 -30.05 -56.91 4.43
N ARG A 819 -29.82 -56.45 5.67
CA ARG A 819 -30.59 -56.93 6.84
C ARG A 819 -32.08 -56.64 6.74
N GLN A 820 -32.49 -55.48 6.23
CA GLN A 820 -33.91 -55.17 5.97
C GLN A 820 -34.50 -56.10 4.90
N LEU A 821 -33.73 -56.50 3.89
CA LEU A 821 -34.15 -57.46 2.88
C LEU A 821 -34.32 -58.87 3.47
N ASP A 822 -33.43 -59.29 4.38
CA ASP A 822 -33.54 -60.55 5.11
C ASP A 822 -34.74 -60.55 6.09
N GLU A 823 -34.99 -59.46 6.79
CA GLU A 823 -36.19 -59.26 7.63
C GLU A 823 -37.47 -59.36 6.80
N LYS A 824 -37.54 -58.68 5.65
CA LYS A 824 -38.70 -58.78 4.74
C LYS A 824 -38.81 -60.15 4.07
N SER A 825 -37.70 -60.83 3.82
CA SER A 825 -37.66 -62.21 3.31
C SER A 825 -38.20 -63.20 4.33
N SER A 826 -37.85 -63.05 5.62
CA SER A 826 -38.33 -63.92 6.70
C SER A 826 -39.82 -63.67 7.03
N GLU A 827 -40.27 -62.40 7.04
CA GLU A 827 -41.68 -62.03 7.14
C GLU A 827 -42.51 -62.63 5.98
N VAL A 828 -42.00 -62.56 4.74
CA VAL A 828 -42.64 -63.21 3.58
C VAL A 828 -42.64 -64.75 3.70
N GLN A 829 -41.66 -65.36 4.36
CA GLN A 829 -41.67 -66.80 4.66
C GLN A 829 -42.65 -67.16 5.79
N GLU A 830 -42.85 -66.29 6.78
CA GLU A 830 -43.85 -66.43 7.84
C GLU A 830 -45.27 -66.31 7.27
N LEU A 831 -45.55 -65.25 6.52
CA LEU A 831 -46.83 -65.07 5.81
C LEU A 831 -47.13 -66.21 4.82
N LYS A 832 -46.11 -66.85 4.24
CA LYS A 832 -46.29 -68.07 3.42
C LYS A 832 -46.66 -69.29 4.24
N ARG A 833 -46.12 -69.45 5.47
CA ARG A 833 -46.55 -70.49 6.41
C ARG A 833 -47.98 -70.25 6.88
N GLU A 834 -48.30 -69.03 7.32
CA GLU A 834 -49.66 -68.66 7.73
C GLU A 834 -50.69 -68.81 6.60
N ASN A 835 -50.35 -68.48 5.35
CA ASN A 835 -51.24 -68.74 4.22
C ASN A 835 -51.39 -70.24 3.91
N GLY A 836 -50.39 -71.07 4.24
CA GLY A 836 -50.51 -72.52 4.25
C GLY A 836 -51.51 -72.98 5.30
N ASP A 837 -51.31 -72.58 6.56
CA ASP A 837 -52.18 -72.93 7.68
C ASP A 837 -53.62 -72.43 7.49
N LEU A 838 -53.81 -71.23 6.94
CA LEU A 838 -55.12 -70.69 6.58
C LEU A 838 -55.76 -71.45 5.42
N LYS A 839 -54.98 -71.90 4.42
CA LYS A 839 -55.48 -72.72 3.32
C LYS A 839 -55.86 -74.12 3.77
N ASP A 840 -55.11 -74.72 4.69
CA ASP A 840 -55.45 -76.02 5.28
C ASP A 840 -56.66 -75.91 6.22
N ARG A 841 -56.79 -74.81 6.97
CA ARG A 841 -58.01 -74.48 7.72
C ARG A 841 -59.21 -74.25 6.80
N MET A 842 -59.08 -73.49 5.71
CA MET A 842 -60.13 -73.35 4.70
C MET A 842 -60.49 -74.71 4.07
N SER A 843 -59.52 -75.59 3.85
CA SER A 843 -59.74 -76.95 3.34
C SER A 843 -60.41 -77.87 4.36
N ALA A 844 -60.17 -77.65 5.66
CA ALA A 844 -60.88 -78.33 6.74
C ALA A 844 -62.33 -77.82 6.85
N THR A 845 -62.55 -76.51 6.86
CA THR A 845 -63.89 -75.91 6.90
C THR A 845 -64.69 -76.16 5.62
N GLN A 846 -64.05 -76.30 4.46
CA GLN A 846 -64.72 -76.83 3.26
C GLN A 846 -65.16 -78.29 3.45
N ARG A 847 -64.34 -79.15 4.09
CA ARG A 847 -64.73 -80.54 4.39
C ARG A 847 -65.92 -80.58 5.35
N GLU A 848 -65.88 -79.79 6.44
CA GLU A 848 -66.98 -79.63 7.39
C GLU A 848 -68.27 -79.14 6.68
N GLN A 849 -68.16 -78.13 5.80
CA GLN A 849 -69.30 -77.63 5.01
C GLN A 849 -69.83 -78.66 3.99
N THR A 850 -68.97 -79.50 3.39
CA THR A 850 -69.41 -80.58 2.47
C THR A 850 -70.14 -81.72 3.16
N ASP A 851 -70.03 -81.87 4.48
CA ASP A 851 -70.78 -82.87 5.23
C ASP A 851 -72.11 -82.35 5.83
N GLU A 852 -72.22 -81.06 6.18
CA GLU A 852 -73.52 -80.51 6.62
C GLU A 852 -74.49 -80.15 5.48
N HIS A 853 -74.03 -79.70 4.30
CA HIS A 853 -74.91 -79.13 3.27
C HIS A 853 -75.32 -80.11 2.13
N LYS A 854 -75.79 -81.30 2.50
CA LYS A 854 -76.25 -82.36 1.56
C LYS A 854 -77.76 -82.35 1.24
N HIS A 855 -78.42 -81.18 1.09
CA HIS A 855 -79.81 -81.13 0.56
C HIS A 855 -80.19 -79.81 -0.16
N LYS A 856 -80.35 -79.90 -1.51
CA LYS A 856 -81.09 -78.97 -2.42
C LYS A 856 -80.47 -77.56 -2.64
N SER A 857 -80.52 -76.93 -3.83
CA SER A 857 -80.87 -77.40 -5.20
C SER A 857 -80.65 -76.29 -6.27
N PHE A 858 -80.04 -76.61 -7.43
CA PHE A 858 -79.86 -75.74 -8.63
C PHE A 858 -79.03 -74.45 -8.39
N SER A 859 -78.44 -73.75 -9.39
CA SER A 859 -78.40 -73.92 -10.87
C SER A 859 -77.01 -73.52 -11.43
N GLU A 860 -76.90 -73.42 -12.76
CA GLU A 860 -75.79 -72.81 -13.55
C GLU A 860 -75.59 -71.29 -13.22
N GLU A 861 -74.54 -70.54 -13.61
CA GLU A 861 -73.58 -70.63 -14.74
C GLU A 861 -72.14 -70.13 -14.38
N PRO A 862 -71.10 -70.39 -15.21
CA PRO A 862 -69.71 -70.03 -14.94
C PRO A 862 -69.17 -68.82 -15.75
N ASP A 863 -69.73 -67.60 -15.60
CA ASP A 863 -69.32 -66.43 -16.41
C ASP A 863 -69.18 -65.09 -15.65
N GLU A 864 -68.69 -65.12 -14.41
CA GLU A 864 -68.27 -63.90 -13.67
C GLU A 864 -66.79 -63.89 -13.24
N CYS A 865 -66.21 -65.04 -12.89
CA CYS A 865 -64.85 -65.09 -12.32
C CYS A 865 -63.80 -64.59 -13.34
N VAL A 866 -63.86 -65.11 -14.57
CA VAL A 866 -62.98 -64.70 -15.68
C VAL A 866 -63.12 -63.20 -16.00
N LYS A 867 -64.33 -62.62 -15.87
CA LYS A 867 -64.55 -61.17 -16.09
C LYS A 867 -63.89 -60.31 -15.01
N ARG A 868 -63.79 -60.80 -13.77
CA ARG A 868 -63.06 -60.13 -12.67
C ARG A 868 -61.55 -60.20 -12.89
N GLU A 869 -61.02 -61.35 -13.31
CA GLU A 869 -59.60 -61.47 -13.64
C GLU A 869 -59.23 -60.62 -14.86
N HIS A 870 -59.99 -60.66 -15.95
CA HIS A 870 -59.76 -59.78 -17.10
C HIS A 870 -59.87 -58.28 -16.76
N THR A 871 -60.80 -57.85 -15.90
CA THR A 871 -60.83 -56.45 -15.48
C THR A 871 -59.63 -56.07 -14.61
N MET A 872 -59.10 -56.97 -13.78
CA MET A 872 -57.85 -56.74 -13.05
C MET A 872 -56.60 -56.74 -13.96
N GLU A 873 -56.54 -57.59 -14.99
CA GLU A 873 -55.47 -57.55 -15.99
C GLU A 873 -55.53 -56.27 -16.83
N ILE A 874 -56.72 -55.88 -17.31
CA ILE A 874 -56.94 -54.61 -18.02
C ILE A 874 -56.53 -53.42 -17.14
N GLN A 875 -56.91 -53.39 -15.86
CA GLN A 875 -56.51 -52.33 -14.93
C GLN A 875 -54.99 -52.30 -14.72
N THR A 876 -54.34 -53.47 -14.64
CA THR A 876 -52.89 -53.62 -14.53
C THR A 876 -52.18 -53.08 -15.78
N ILE A 877 -52.63 -53.49 -16.97
CA ILE A 877 -52.12 -53.07 -18.29
C ILE A 877 -52.28 -51.57 -18.47
N ILE A 878 -53.45 -51.01 -18.13
CA ILE A 878 -53.67 -49.55 -18.12
C ILE A 878 -52.65 -48.87 -17.19
N SER A 879 -52.42 -49.38 -15.98
CA SER A 879 -51.44 -48.80 -15.06
C SER A 879 -49.99 -48.85 -15.58
N ALA A 880 -49.64 -49.89 -16.35
CA ALA A 880 -48.34 -50.03 -17.00
C ALA A 880 -48.23 -49.07 -18.20
N GLN A 881 -49.29 -48.93 -18.99
CA GLN A 881 -49.36 -48.01 -20.12
C GLN A 881 -49.29 -46.54 -19.66
N THR A 882 -49.97 -46.16 -18.58
CA THR A 882 -49.84 -44.83 -17.97
C THR A 882 -48.42 -44.55 -17.50
N ARG A 883 -47.73 -45.53 -16.88
CA ARG A 883 -46.31 -45.39 -16.49
C ARG A 883 -45.39 -45.25 -17.70
N LEU A 884 -45.64 -45.98 -18.79
CA LEU A 884 -44.90 -45.86 -20.04
C LEU A 884 -45.15 -44.50 -20.71
N GLN A 885 -46.38 -44.00 -20.78
CA GLN A 885 -46.67 -42.66 -21.31
C GLN A 885 -46.03 -41.55 -20.46
N ALA A 886 -46.07 -41.66 -19.13
CA ALA A 886 -45.35 -40.73 -18.26
C ALA A 886 -43.83 -40.78 -18.49
N ARG A 887 -43.25 -41.97 -18.73
CA ARG A 887 -41.82 -42.14 -19.04
C ARG A 887 -41.46 -41.57 -20.42
N ILE A 888 -42.33 -41.73 -21.43
CA ILE A 888 -42.16 -41.15 -22.77
C ILE A 888 -42.18 -39.62 -22.68
N VAL A 889 -43.20 -39.03 -22.05
CA VAL A 889 -43.30 -37.57 -21.88
C VAL A 889 -42.10 -37.01 -21.12
N ALA A 890 -41.63 -37.69 -20.06
CA ALA A 890 -40.42 -37.28 -19.33
C ALA A 890 -39.16 -37.27 -20.22
N LEU A 891 -38.99 -38.31 -21.05
CA LEU A 891 -37.87 -38.39 -22.00
C LEU A 891 -38.00 -37.34 -23.12
N GLU A 892 -39.21 -37.05 -23.62
CA GLU A 892 -39.47 -35.98 -24.58
C GLU A 892 -39.20 -34.58 -24.01
N THR A 893 -39.40 -34.38 -22.70
CA THR A 893 -39.01 -33.13 -22.03
C THR A 893 -37.50 -33.03 -21.84
N GLU A 894 -36.82 -34.10 -21.40
CA GLU A 894 -35.35 -34.07 -21.25
C GLU A 894 -34.65 -33.91 -22.60
N LEU A 895 -35.19 -34.51 -23.68
CA LEU A 895 -34.64 -34.39 -25.02
C LEU A 895 -34.84 -32.98 -25.59
N ARG A 896 -36.02 -32.36 -25.40
CA ARG A 896 -36.21 -30.93 -25.72
C ARG A 896 -35.28 -30.02 -24.95
N GLU A 897 -35.09 -30.25 -23.65
CA GLU A 897 -34.11 -29.48 -22.87
C GLU A 897 -32.66 -29.66 -23.37
N ARG A 898 -32.32 -30.83 -23.94
CA ARG A 898 -31.00 -31.06 -24.55
C ARG A 898 -30.87 -30.36 -25.91
N GLU A 899 -31.94 -30.25 -26.70
CA GLU A 899 -31.96 -29.42 -27.92
C GLU A 899 -31.87 -27.92 -27.60
N GLU A 900 -32.59 -27.44 -26.58
CA GLU A 900 -32.50 -26.06 -26.06
C GLU A 900 -31.07 -25.73 -25.57
N ARG A 901 -30.43 -26.70 -24.90
CA ARG A 901 -29.01 -26.64 -24.50
C ARG A 901 -28.03 -26.83 -25.68
N GLY A 902 -28.51 -27.29 -26.84
CA GLY A 902 -27.75 -27.38 -28.09
C GLY A 902 -27.66 -26.02 -28.78
N LYS A 903 -28.79 -25.31 -28.91
CA LYS A 903 -28.89 -23.98 -29.55
C LYS A 903 -27.87 -22.98 -28.96
N ARG A 904 -27.80 -22.91 -27.62
CA ARG A 904 -26.86 -22.02 -26.90
C ARG A 904 -25.40 -22.22 -27.29
N ARG A 905 -24.97 -23.46 -27.61
CA ARG A 905 -23.58 -23.72 -28.04
C ARG A 905 -23.24 -23.12 -29.40
N VAL A 906 -24.23 -22.97 -30.28
CA VAL A 906 -24.05 -22.32 -31.59
C VAL A 906 -23.87 -20.81 -31.41
N GLU A 907 -24.62 -20.22 -30.49
CA GLU A 907 -24.51 -18.81 -30.10
C GLU A 907 -23.17 -18.54 -29.40
N ASP A 908 -22.74 -19.42 -28.49
CA ASP A 908 -21.40 -19.36 -27.86
C ASP A 908 -20.27 -19.45 -28.90
N LEU A 909 -20.33 -20.38 -29.86
CA LEU A 909 -19.34 -20.48 -30.94
C LEU A 909 -19.30 -19.22 -31.82
N HIS A 910 -20.45 -18.62 -32.12
CA HIS A 910 -20.52 -17.38 -32.89
C HIS A 910 -19.97 -16.16 -32.11
N ASN A 911 -20.13 -16.16 -30.78
CA ASN A 911 -19.52 -15.16 -29.90
C ASN A 911 -18.00 -15.35 -29.75
N ILE A 912 -17.53 -16.60 -29.67
CA ILE A 912 -16.09 -16.93 -29.66
C ILE A 912 -15.41 -16.45 -30.94
N ALA A 913 -16.02 -16.67 -32.12
CA ALA A 913 -15.48 -16.16 -33.39
C ALA A 913 -15.29 -14.62 -33.37
N LYS A 914 -16.32 -13.87 -32.95
CA LYS A 914 -16.26 -12.40 -32.82
C LYS A 914 -15.23 -11.90 -31.80
N LEU A 915 -14.87 -12.73 -30.81
CA LEU A 915 -13.81 -12.43 -29.85
C LEU A 915 -12.43 -12.73 -30.44
N GLN A 916 -12.30 -13.77 -31.27
CA GLN A 916 -11.08 -14.06 -32.02
C GLN A 916 -10.78 -12.98 -33.07
N ASP A 917 -11.79 -12.50 -33.80
CA ASP A 917 -11.67 -11.38 -34.74
C ASP A 917 -11.07 -10.14 -34.03
N LYS A 918 -11.69 -9.72 -32.93
CA LYS A 918 -11.24 -8.58 -32.10
C LYS A 918 -9.88 -8.79 -31.44
N LEU A 919 -9.50 -10.03 -31.14
CA LEU A 919 -8.14 -10.33 -30.68
C LEU A 919 -7.13 -10.10 -31.81
N SER A 920 -7.44 -10.56 -33.02
CA SER A 920 -6.58 -10.36 -34.19
C SER A 920 -6.43 -8.88 -34.60
N GLU A 921 -7.49 -8.07 -34.45
CA GLU A 921 -7.45 -6.61 -34.62
C GLU A 921 -6.49 -5.95 -33.61
N ARG A 922 -6.55 -6.37 -32.34
CA ARG A 922 -5.65 -5.85 -31.28
C ARG A 922 -4.20 -6.27 -31.51
N ASP A 923 -3.95 -7.50 -31.96
CA ASP A 923 -2.61 -7.95 -32.28
C ASP A 923 -2.03 -7.22 -33.51
N GLN A 924 -2.86 -6.84 -34.49
CA GLN A 924 -2.45 -5.97 -35.59
C GLN A 924 -2.10 -4.55 -35.10
N LEU A 925 -2.91 -3.97 -34.22
CA LEU A 925 -2.63 -2.67 -33.60
C LEU A 925 -1.34 -2.68 -32.78
N ILE A 926 -1.08 -3.76 -32.02
CA ILE A 926 0.17 -3.93 -31.25
C ILE A 926 1.37 -4.02 -32.19
N ARG A 927 1.27 -4.74 -33.31
CA ARG A 927 2.33 -4.78 -34.34
C ARG A 927 2.62 -3.39 -34.92
N SER A 928 1.58 -2.65 -35.33
CA SER A 928 1.74 -1.27 -35.80
C SER A 928 2.45 -0.38 -34.78
N LEU A 929 2.03 -0.39 -33.52
CA LEU A 929 2.63 0.44 -32.47
C LEU A 929 4.08 0.06 -32.15
N VAL A 930 4.45 -1.22 -32.31
CA VAL A 930 5.85 -1.68 -32.20
C VAL A 930 6.67 -1.25 -33.42
N GLU A 931 6.10 -1.29 -34.63
CA GLU A 931 6.73 -0.82 -35.86
C GLU A 931 6.91 0.71 -35.88
N ASP A 932 5.96 1.48 -35.33
CA ASP A 932 6.05 2.94 -35.13
C ASP A 932 7.16 3.29 -34.12
N LEU A 933 7.25 2.56 -32.99
CA LEU A 933 8.35 2.69 -32.04
C LEU A 933 9.71 2.32 -32.67
N HIS A 934 9.74 1.33 -33.57
CA HIS A 934 10.95 0.92 -34.25
C HIS A 934 11.42 1.99 -35.26
N GLN A 935 10.50 2.61 -36.00
CA GLN A 935 10.80 3.75 -36.88
C GLN A 935 11.32 4.97 -36.10
N LEU A 936 10.68 5.30 -34.97
CA LEU A 936 11.13 6.40 -34.09
C LEU A 936 12.56 6.20 -33.54
N SER A 937 13.02 4.95 -33.43
CA SER A 937 14.38 4.64 -32.94
C SER A 937 15.50 4.74 -34.00
N GLN A 938 15.17 4.95 -35.29
CA GLN A 938 16.16 4.88 -36.39
C GLN A 938 16.67 6.23 -36.90
N HIS A 939 16.26 7.37 -36.32
CA HIS A 939 16.70 8.71 -36.76
C HIS A 939 17.42 9.51 -35.66
N PRO A 940 18.77 9.62 -35.71
CA PRO A 940 19.54 10.50 -34.84
C PRO A 940 19.38 11.99 -35.25
N PRO A 941 19.22 12.93 -34.29
CA PRO A 941 19.30 14.36 -34.57
C PRO A 941 20.74 14.78 -34.91
N LEU A 942 20.92 15.65 -35.91
CA LEU A 942 22.21 16.25 -36.25
C LEU A 942 22.47 17.56 -35.49
N CYS A 943 23.75 17.91 -35.37
CA CYS A 943 24.26 18.98 -34.52
C CYS A 943 23.98 20.41 -35.03
N SER A 944 23.93 21.37 -34.11
CA SER A 944 24.46 22.73 -34.31
C SER A 944 24.87 23.31 -32.95
N ASP A 945 26.05 23.94 -32.91
CA ASP A 945 26.70 24.43 -31.69
C ASP A 945 26.18 25.82 -31.24
N GLU A 946 26.33 26.15 -29.96
CA GLU A 946 27.34 27.14 -29.50
C GLU A 946 27.25 27.49 -27.99
N ILE A 947 28.40 27.37 -27.31
CA ILE A 947 28.98 28.35 -26.35
C ILE A 947 28.38 28.53 -24.92
N LEU A 948 29.31 28.48 -23.95
CA LEU A 948 29.31 28.92 -22.53
C LEU A 948 28.67 28.07 -21.39
N LYS A 949 29.50 27.91 -20.34
CA LYS A 949 29.22 27.46 -18.96
C LYS A 949 29.07 28.70 -18.03
N PRO A 950 28.87 28.54 -16.70
CA PRO A 950 27.83 27.80 -15.96
C PRO A 950 27.17 28.69 -14.88
N TYR A 951 26.10 28.23 -14.20
CA TYR A 951 25.99 28.15 -12.72
C TYR A 951 24.63 27.57 -12.25
N ASP A 952 24.57 27.26 -10.95
CA ASP A 952 23.50 26.67 -10.13
C ASP A 952 22.02 26.76 -10.56
N SER A 953 21.26 25.74 -10.17
CA SER A 953 19.80 25.84 -9.97
C SER A 953 19.37 25.01 -8.76
N ARG A 954 19.03 25.70 -7.66
CA ARG A 954 18.41 25.10 -6.47
C ARG A 954 16.92 25.46 -6.46
N THR A 955 16.09 24.46 -6.14
CA THR A 955 14.67 24.57 -5.72
C THR A 955 13.60 24.98 -6.76
N GLN A 956 12.41 24.44 -6.53
CA GLN A 956 11.08 24.83 -7.04
C GLN A 956 10.82 24.74 -8.55
N ALA A 957 10.13 23.65 -8.92
CA ALA A 957 9.21 23.63 -10.05
C ALA A 957 7.77 23.53 -9.51
N GLY A 958 6.86 24.35 -10.03
CA GLY A 958 5.46 24.35 -9.63
C GLY A 958 4.53 24.69 -10.80
N THR A 959 3.47 23.89 -10.93
CA THR A 959 2.17 24.22 -11.54
C THR A 959 2.15 24.90 -12.91
N LEU A 960 1.79 24.14 -13.95
CA LEU A 960 0.99 24.67 -15.06
C LEU A 960 -0.18 23.71 -15.39
N THR A 961 -1.39 24.14 -15.01
CA THR A 961 -2.65 23.46 -15.33
C THR A 961 -3.44 24.30 -16.34
N PRO A 962 -3.85 23.76 -17.49
CA PRO A 962 -4.97 24.31 -18.26
C PRO A 962 -6.29 23.71 -17.76
N THR A 963 -7.32 24.52 -17.58
CA THR A 963 -8.63 24.10 -17.04
C THR A 963 -9.71 24.03 -18.11
N MET A 964 -10.64 23.07 -18.01
CA MET A 964 -12.02 23.24 -18.54
C MET A 964 -13.07 22.37 -17.81
N LYS A 965 -13.93 23.07 -17.05
CA LYS A 965 -15.36 22.82 -16.77
C LYS A 965 -15.85 21.43 -16.31
N LYS A 966 -16.33 21.43 -15.06
CA LYS A 966 -17.33 20.53 -14.42
C LYS A 966 -18.32 19.83 -15.37
N LYS A 967 -18.52 18.53 -15.16
CA LYS A 967 -19.77 18.01 -14.58
C LYS A 967 -19.43 16.85 -13.65
N ARG A 968 -19.97 16.87 -12.42
CA ARG A 968 -19.66 15.89 -11.36
C ARG A 968 -20.93 15.12 -11.04
N VAL A 969 -20.90 13.81 -11.24
CA VAL A 969 -21.76 12.83 -10.58
C VAL A 969 -20.79 11.81 -10.03
N GLU A 970 -20.70 11.73 -8.70
CA GLU A 970 -20.11 10.56 -8.06
C GLU A 970 -21.22 9.53 -7.94
N GLU A 971 -20.93 8.27 -8.24
CA GLU A 971 -21.46 7.18 -7.45
C GLU A 971 -20.35 6.14 -7.28
N THR A 972 -20.24 5.64 -6.05
CA THR A 972 -19.07 4.94 -5.52
C THR A 972 -19.57 3.86 -4.58
N SER A 973 -18.72 2.87 -4.31
CA SER A 973 -18.91 1.75 -3.35
C SER A 973 -19.42 0.48 -4.05
N ILE A 974 -18.62 -0.59 -4.16
CA ILE A 974 -18.11 -1.46 -3.08
C ILE A 974 -19.25 -2.28 -2.47
N LEU A 975 -19.09 -3.61 -2.46
CA LEU A 975 -19.62 -4.42 -1.35
C LEU A 975 -18.64 -5.53 -0.94
N ASN A 976 -17.85 -5.22 0.08
CA ASN A 976 -17.33 -6.22 1.01
C ASN A 976 -18.52 -6.72 1.86
N LEU A 977 -18.60 -8.01 2.19
CA LEU A 977 -19.71 -8.54 2.99
C LEU A 977 -19.28 -9.61 3.99
N CYS A 978 -19.67 -9.43 5.25
CA CYS A 978 -19.63 -10.43 6.31
C CYS A 978 -20.68 -10.06 7.40
N SER A 979 -21.13 -11.06 8.19
CA SER A 979 -22.25 -10.96 9.16
C SER A 979 -23.65 -10.87 8.48
N TYR A 980 -24.74 -11.44 9.01
CA TYR A 980 -25.16 -11.43 10.42
C TYR A 980 -26.06 -12.63 10.84
N ALA A 981 -26.31 -12.70 12.16
CA ALA A 981 -27.52 -13.21 12.83
C ALA A 981 -27.77 -14.72 13.00
N GLY A 982 -28.62 -15.02 13.97
CA GLY A 982 -29.33 -16.29 14.15
C GLY A 982 -30.50 -16.13 15.14
N GLY A 983 -31.52 -16.99 15.04
CA GLY A 983 -32.52 -17.21 16.11
C GLY A 983 -34.01 -17.02 15.77
N SER A 984 -34.77 -18.13 15.81
CA SER A 984 -36.25 -18.21 16.08
C SER A 984 -37.24 -17.65 15.02
N PRO A 985 -38.57 -17.93 15.13
CA PRO A 985 -39.31 -18.78 16.10
C PRO A 985 -40.40 -19.77 15.55
N GLU A 986 -40.91 -20.65 16.43
CA GLU A 986 -42.24 -21.35 16.46
C GLU A 986 -42.67 -22.30 15.29
N THR A 987 -43.41 -23.42 15.46
CA THR A 987 -44.48 -23.78 16.44
C THR A 987 -44.58 -25.30 16.78
N LYS A 988 -44.96 -25.63 18.05
CA LYS A 988 -45.74 -26.82 18.54
C LYS A 988 -45.13 -28.26 18.36
N CYS A 989 -45.32 -29.26 19.25
CA CYS A 989 -46.23 -29.42 20.42
C CYS A 989 -45.73 -30.46 21.47
N SER A 990 -45.96 -30.20 22.78
CA SER A 990 -46.01 -31.14 23.96
C SER A 990 -44.79 -32.01 24.36
N ALA A 991 -44.58 -32.46 25.63
CA ALA A 991 -45.01 -32.02 26.99
C ALA A 991 -44.32 -32.89 28.10
N VAL A 992 -44.55 -32.56 29.40
CA VAL A 992 -44.39 -33.38 30.65
C VAL A 992 -43.07 -33.28 31.49
N MET A 993 -43.15 -32.53 32.62
CA MET A 993 -42.87 -32.85 34.06
C MET A 993 -41.73 -33.84 34.49
N GLU A 994 -41.11 -33.81 35.70
CA GLU A 994 -41.11 -32.93 36.91
C GLU A 994 -39.98 -33.33 37.91
N ARG A 995 -39.59 -32.43 38.84
CA ARG A 995 -38.92 -32.66 40.18
C ARG A 995 -37.56 -33.41 40.22
N GLY A 996 -36.69 -33.20 41.23
CA GLY A 996 -36.68 -32.16 42.27
C GLY A 996 -35.59 -32.32 43.35
N LEU A 997 -34.99 -31.19 43.76
CA LEU A 997 -34.51 -30.80 45.11
C LEU A 997 -33.71 -31.76 46.03
N SER A 998 -32.43 -31.40 46.25
CA SER A 998 -31.85 -30.91 47.53
C SER A 998 -30.77 -31.71 48.31
N SER A 999 -29.88 -30.92 48.95
CA SER A 999 -29.03 -31.22 50.13
C SER A 999 -27.80 -32.12 49.94
N LEU A 1000 -26.64 -31.96 50.62
CA LEU A 1000 -26.02 -30.93 51.51
C LEU A 1000 -24.53 -31.38 51.70
N GLU A 1001 -23.46 -30.57 51.90
CA GLU A 1001 -23.23 -29.12 51.80
C GLU A 1001 -21.70 -28.78 51.81
N GLN A 1002 -21.31 -27.65 52.42
CA GLN A 1002 -20.00 -27.15 52.94
C GLN A 1002 -18.82 -28.16 53.06
N GLY A 1003 -17.54 -27.81 52.85
CA GLY A 1003 -16.87 -26.50 52.77
C GLY A 1003 -16.03 -26.21 54.04
N GLY A 1004 -14.75 -25.84 54.00
CA GLY A 1004 -13.80 -25.61 52.90
C GLY A 1004 -12.42 -25.14 53.42
N ARG A 1005 -11.73 -24.27 52.66
CA ARG A 1005 -10.53 -23.45 53.00
C ARG A 1005 -9.09 -24.03 52.90
N ASP A 1006 -8.30 -23.28 52.12
CA ASP A 1006 -6.97 -22.71 52.42
C ASP A 1006 -5.63 -23.51 52.25
N THR A 1007 -5.07 -23.42 51.03
CA THR A 1007 -3.77 -22.72 50.73
C THR A 1007 -2.40 -23.49 50.69
N THR A 1008 -1.70 -23.33 49.56
CA THR A 1008 -0.23 -23.40 49.25
C THR A 1008 0.59 -24.71 49.10
N LEU A 1009 1.11 -24.87 47.86
CA LEU A 1009 2.53 -25.12 47.44
C LEU A 1009 3.19 -26.53 47.39
N THR A 1010 4.10 -26.61 46.39
CA THR A 1010 5.31 -27.47 46.25
C THR A 1010 5.25 -28.95 45.80
N ARG A 1011 5.32 -29.14 44.47
CA ARG A 1011 6.49 -29.69 43.73
C ARG A 1011 6.98 -31.16 43.94
N THR A 1012 6.99 -31.89 42.82
CA THR A 1012 7.95 -32.94 42.33
C THR A 1012 7.85 -34.46 42.63
N HIS A 1013 8.04 -35.21 41.53
CA HIS A 1013 8.69 -36.53 41.33
C HIS A 1013 7.91 -37.86 41.46
N THR A 1014 8.43 -38.84 40.70
CA THR A 1014 7.92 -40.18 40.37
C THR A 1014 8.33 -41.27 41.36
N PRO A 1015 7.70 -42.46 41.31
CA PRO A 1015 8.53 -43.68 41.12
C PRO A 1015 7.89 -44.82 40.29
N THR A 1016 8.74 -45.79 39.93
CA THR A 1016 8.47 -47.07 39.23
C THR A 1016 8.07 -48.21 40.20
N PRO A 1017 7.31 -49.24 39.80
CA PRO A 1017 7.05 -50.45 40.62
C PRO A 1017 8.05 -51.61 40.41
N PRO A 1018 8.12 -52.64 41.30
CA PRO A 1018 9.23 -53.63 41.36
C PRO A 1018 8.86 -55.14 41.30
N ASN A 1019 9.88 -56.03 41.19
CA ASN A 1019 10.08 -57.42 41.69
C ASN A 1019 8.93 -58.48 41.70
N ALA A 1020 9.12 -59.81 41.54
CA ALA A 1020 10.23 -60.73 41.16
C ALA A 1020 9.58 -62.15 40.86
N GLU A 1021 10.11 -63.39 40.99
CA GLU A 1021 11.36 -63.99 41.49
C GLU A 1021 11.50 -65.50 41.05
N HIS A 1022 12.73 -66.03 40.90
CA HIS A 1022 13.12 -67.48 40.77
C HIS A 1022 12.51 -68.30 39.58
N ARG A 1023 13.01 -69.47 39.11
CA ARG A 1023 14.08 -70.45 39.46
C ARG A 1023 14.61 -71.15 38.16
N ALA A 1024 15.63 -72.02 38.19
CA ALA A 1024 16.29 -72.58 36.97
C ALA A 1024 16.42 -74.12 36.89
N SER A 1025 16.42 -74.73 35.67
CA SER A 1025 17.36 -75.80 35.21
C SER A 1025 17.05 -76.54 33.86
N ILE A 1026 18.03 -76.54 32.94
CA ILE A 1026 18.65 -77.70 32.19
C ILE A 1026 17.76 -78.83 31.55
N ARG A 1027 17.73 -79.01 30.20
CA ARG A 1027 18.53 -80.03 29.40
C ARG A 1027 18.13 -80.21 27.89
N HIS A 1028 19.09 -80.72 27.08
CA HIS A 1028 19.16 -81.12 25.64
C HIS A 1028 17.87 -81.62 24.90
N LYS A 1029 17.73 -81.51 23.56
CA LYS A 1029 18.48 -82.24 22.48
C LYS A 1029 18.44 -81.59 21.05
N HIS A 1030 19.27 -82.15 20.14
CA HIS A 1030 19.53 -81.88 18.69
C HIS A 1030 19.45 -83.22 17.89
N PRO A 1031 19.73 -83.31 16.56
CA PRO A 1031 19.75 -82.32 15.48
C PRO A 1031 18.55 -82.63 14.52
N PRO A 1032 18.60 -83.01 13.20
CA PRO A 1032 19.62 -83.01 12.11
C PRO A 1032 19.60 -81.68 11.29
N SER A 1033 19.81 -81.63 9.95
CA SER A 1033 21.08 -81.77 9.18
C SER A 1033 20.82 -82.08 7.69
N GLN A 1034 21.39 -81.31 6.75
CA GLN A 1034 22.00 -81.80 5.48
C GLN A 1034 22.91 -80.72 4.86
N ASP A 1035 23.95 -81.12 4.12
CA ASP A 1035 25.18 -80.34 3.87
C ASP A 1035 25.48 -80.03 2.38
N GLN A 1036 26.33 -79.01 2.12
CA GLN A 1036 27.58 -79.03 1.31
C GLN A 1036 28.12 -77.57 1.13
N ILE A 1037 29.38 -77.18 1.46
CA ILE A 1037 30.73 -77.60 0.97
C ILE A 1037 31.02 -76.95 -0.42
N ASN A 1038 32.10 -76.20 -0.69
CA ASN A 1038 33.53 -76.36 -0.33
C ASN A 1038 34.40 -75.05 -0.38
N TYR A 1039 35.42 -74.92 0.51
CA TYR A 1039 36.86 -74.48 0.35
C TYR A 1039 37.30 -73.44 -0.72
N SER A 1040 38.33 -72.57 -0.58
CA SER A 1040 39.49 -72.33 0.35
C SER A 1040 39.82 -70.81 0.42
N GLN A 1041 40.64 -70.19 1.30
CA GLN A 1041 41.57 -70.54 2.41
C GLN A 1041 43.11 -70.50 2.12
N HIS A 1042 43.89 -69.90 3.06
CA HIS A 1042 45.37 -69.77 3.24
C HIS A 1042 46.16 -68.60 2.56
N ILE A 1043 47.38 -68.19 3.01
CA ILE A 1043 47.89 -67.73 4.35
C ILE A 1043 49.37 -67.22 4.31
N ILE A 1044 49.70 -66.16 5.10
CA ILE A 1044 51.03 -65.78 5.71
C ILE A 1044 52.18 -65.05 4.94
N ARG A 1045 52.73 -64.04 5.66
CA ARG A 1045 54.11 -63.43 5.73
C ARG A 1045 54.61 -62.29 4.82
N THR A 1046 55.13 -61.27 5.51
CA THR A 1046 56.15 -60.26 5.13
C THR A 1046 57.57 -60.83 5.08
N PRO A 1047 58.53 -60.08 4.51
CA PRO A 1047 59.57 -59.49 5.36
C PRO A 1047 59.86 -57.99 5.07
N ALA A 1048 60.64 -57.36 5.95
CA ALA A 1048 61.43 -56.14 5.68
C ALA A 1048 62.88 -56.57 5.27
N GLU A 1049 63.84 -55.75 4.85
CA GLU A 1049 64.07 -54.28 4.81
C GLU A 1049 64.95 -53.99 3.55
N THR A 1050 65.71 -52.91 3.30
CA THR A 1050 66.19 -51.74 4.06
C THR A 1050 66.24 -50.49 3.15
N GLY A 1051 66.75 -49.35 3.65
CA GLY A 1051 66.65 -48.02 3.00
C GLY A 1051 67.78 -47.55 2.08
N SER A 1052 67.57 -46.35 1.52
CA SER A 1052 68.58 -45.35 1.10
C SER A 1052 67.88 -44.01 0.82
N ASP A 1053 68.58 -42.89 0.97
CA ASP A 1053 68.09 -41.53 0.69
C ASP A 1053 67.62 -41.30 -0.75
N GLY A 1054 66.61 -40.43 -0.89
CA GLY A 1054 66.14 -39.86 -2.16
C GLY A 1054 65.16 -38.70 -1.89
N GLN A 1055 65.43 -37.51 -2.43
CA GLN A 1055 64.64 -36.30 -2.15
C GLN A 1055 63.24 -36.39 -2.77
N GLU A 1056 62.18 -36.29 -1.96
CA GLU A 1056 60.80 -36.22 -2.46
C GLU A 1056 60.38 -34.78 -2.78
N PRO A 1057 59.94 -34.47 -4.02
CA PRO A 1057 59.46 -33.13 -4.38
C PRO A 1057 57.99 -32.93 -3.98
N GLN A 1058 57.79 -32.14 -2.92
CA GLN A 1058 56.64 -31.23 -2.73
C GLN A 1058 55.25 -31.77 -3.14
N LYS A 1059 54.71 -32.72 -2.36
CA LYS A 1059 53.27 -33.04 -2.42
C LYS A 1059 52.43 -31.85 -1.97
N GLN A 1060 51.36 -31.57 -2.72
CA GLN A 1060 50.49 -30.42 -2.51
C GLN A 1060 49.32 -30.78 -1.57
N GLU A 1061 49.48 -30.50 -0.28
CA GLU A 1061 48.47 -30.80 0.74
C GLU A 1061 47.18 -29.98 0.54
N TRP A 1062 46.07 -30.67 0.28
CA TRP A 1062 44.74 -30.07 0.33
C TRP A 1062 44.27 -29.97 1.77
N PHE A 1063 44.25 -28.75 2.32
CA PHE A 1063 43.74 -28.47 3.66
C PHE A 1063 42.21 -28.55 3.72
N THR A 1064 41.67 -29.76 3.79
CA THR A 1064 40.25 -30.03 4.10
C THR A 1064 39.97 -29.70 5.56
N LYS A 1065 39.84 -28.41 5.88
CA LYS A 1065 39.51 -27.95 7.24
C LYS A 1065 38.00 -27.99 7.46
N TYR A 1066 37.59 -28.76 8.47
CA TYR A 1066 36.20 -29.05 8.81
C TYR A 1066 35.28 -27.81 8.86
N PHE A 1067 34.19 -27.89 8.10
CA PHE A 1067 32.90 -27.31 8.47
C PHE A 1067 31.84 -28.41 8.38
N SER A 1068 31.58 -29.07 9.52
CA SER A 1068 30.30 -29.72 9.79
C SER A 1068 29.44 -28.74 10.62
N PHE A 1069 28.12 -28.77 10.40
CA PHE A 1069 27.12 -27.91 11.06
C PHE A 1069 27.23 -27.89 12.60
#